data_AF-A0A6C0P442-F1
#
_entry.id   AF-A0A6C0P442-F1
#
_cell.length_a   1.000
_cell.length_b   1.000
_cell.length_c   1.000
_cell.angle_alpha   90.00
_cell.angle_beta   90.00
_cell.angle_gamma   90.00
#
_symmetry.space_group_name_H-M   'P 1'
#
loop_
_entity.id
_entity.type
_entity.pdbx_description
1 polymer ?
#
loop_
_entity_poly.entity_id
_entity_poly.type
_entity_poly.pdbx_seq_one_letter_code
_entity_poly.pdbx_strand_id
1 'polypeptide(L)'
;MQHETISFESVLEDVKDFLPRLIGACGSVSELFYVPVTEQTWTEFSEFLEGTNDLYKTVVWLRSELEPRANIDVFYTVIAGFADQLAYKFSEMNRLMDEEQYVHAADYLKYELLGLFQAFAMKLGEKQEIIALRVEKNMAYLKEHYPNVYDQLHNIQLDHMNYQITYASNGSPNLYIRTDDNRSLYMYSNYVPEYEAAQWVESQRDAMVDKTNIIVYGIGLGYHLSELARKYPLYNFFIYEPDEQVLLATVQAIDLEQLFSQLKIDWFFIGDNKMQRHRVFFQFANLAKGDTAILSLPVYDKLNAAMKLTFFEDAKVAIKHYGMSARTMAYYGIQIYQNRMYNMSHLINTPSIMGMKNKLKGSKAVIVGAGPSLEKDIELLRKLKDHAFIIAAGSAIQSLMHFGITPHLVVTLDYSEANNRAFSHMDIDDVPILYSPQLKYKILDHKKKLMHFLMRNDYEAYYHLACESDEPLFSTTPSVTGPTVEAMIYMGCDEIVFTGQDFSYPSEHMYAAGAKHVDEEQNHTIISGAKLEIENVRGGMNRTNDMMQVTLGEIEKVLESNSHIKFTNSSQVGAKIKHTEWESMESVLRRLGGEKLPSDAFDKAMQEHLRPYDAKRKSVIYDRLIRTPDELEHIETTLRKIDRKLRALPALSRVKPQKCHKEMIDIEVMWGTVVHTKVFEYALGATLSNEIRNFDRDVKEVVEEINLVRKADLFCQVLGAISKAIVEMLPTMKGIVAESIRRTDEQYVPG
;
A
#
# COMPACT_ATOMS: atom_id res chain seq x y z
N MET A 1 16.90 56.14 -22.01
CA MET A 1 17.73 54.93 -21.85
C MET A 1 17.29 54.25 -20.59
N GLN A 2 16.47 53.20 -20.70
CA GLN A 2 16.23 52.29 -19.59
C GLN A 2 17.55 51.55 -19.36
N HIS A 3 18.12 51.69 -18.17
CA HIS A 3 19.18 50.78 -17.73
C HIS A 3 18.52 49.41 -17.59
N GLU A 4 18.84 48.48 -18.48
CA GLU A 4 18.52 47.06 -18.27
C GLU A 4 19.24 46.63 -16.99
N THR A 5 18.45 46.32 -15.96
CA THR A 5 18.96 45.74 -14.73
C THR A 5 19.51 44.35 -15.08
N ILE A 6 20.82 44.18 -14.97
CA ILE A 6 21.47 42.88 -15.17
C ILE A 6 20.91 41.90 -14.12
N SER A 7 20.35 40.77 -14.55
CA SER A 7 19.81 39.75 -13.64
C SER A 7 20.93 38.84 -13.12
N PHE A 8 20.82 38.41 -11.87
CA PHE A 8 21.75 37.44 -11.25
C PHE A 8 21.88 36.16 -12.08
N GLU A 9 20.75 35.63 -12.56
CA GLU A 9 20.69 34.41 -13.36
C GLU A 9 21.43 34.58 -14.70
N SER A 10 21.28 35.73 -15.36
CA SER A 10 21.98 36.02 -16.61
C SER A 10 23.50 35.99 -16.43
N VAL A 11 24.01 36.63 -15.37
CA VAL A 11 25.45 36.67 -15.08
C VAL A 11 25.97 35.29 -14.71
N LEU A 12 25.19 34.51 -13.97
CA LEU A 12 25.56 33.14 -13.62
C LEU A 12 25.70 32.26 -14.88
N GLU A 13 24.81 32.41 -15.86
CA GLU A 13 24.92 31.70 -17.15
C GLU A 13 26.14 32.17 -17.95
N ASP A 14 26.45 33.48 -17.96
CA ASP A 14 27.66 33.99 -18.60
C ASP A 14 28.94 33.37 -17.98
N VAL A 15 28.96 33.19 -16.66
CA VAL A 15 30.08 32.50 -15.97
C VAL A 15 30.18 31.04 -16.39
N LYS A 16 29.05 30.32 -16.50
CA LYS A 16 29.02 28.93 -16.99
C LYS A 16 29.51 28.82 -18.44
N ASP A 17 29.25 29.83 -19.27
CA ASP A 17 29.74 29.92 -20.65
C ASP A 17 31.22 30.30 -20.77
N PHE A 18 31.71 31.08 -19.81
CA PHE A 18 33.08 31.55 -19.79
C PHE A 18 34.05 30.49 -19.27
N LEU A 19 33.69 29.77 -18.20
CA LEU A 19 34.58 28.84 -17.50
C LEU A 19 35.20 27.75 -18.39
N PRO A 20 34.49 27.07 -19.31
CA PRO A 20 35.08 26.06 -20.17
C PRO A 20 36.21 26.62 -21.05
N ARG A 21 36.05 27.87 -21.53
CA ARG A 21 37.09 28.56 -22.32
C ARG A 21 38.29 28.91 -21.44
N LEU A 22 38.06 29.41 -20.23
CA LEU A 22 39.12 29.73 -19.28
C LEU A 22 39.89 28.49 -18.83
N ILE A 23 39.21 27.35 -18.60
CA ILE A 23 39.82 26.05 -18.29
C ILE A 23 40.75 25.61 -19.42
N GLY A 24 40.29 25.69 -20.69
CA GLY A 24 41.10 25.36 -21.85
C GLY A 24 42.31 26.30 -22.04
N ALA A 25 42.11 27.60 -21.81
CA ALA A 25 43.19 28.58 -21.84
C ALA A 25 44.23 28.34 -20.74
N CYS A 26 43.79 28.07 -19.50
CA CYS A 26 44.67 27.79 -18.37
C CYS A 26 45.60 26.60 -18.64
N GLY A 27 45.05 25.51 -19.20
CA GLY A 27 45.85 24.36 -19.61
C GLY A 27 46.86 24.71 -20.70
N SER A 28 46.42 25.41 -21.75
CA SER A 28 47.29 25.78 -22.89
C SER A 28 48.42 26.73 -22.49
N VAL A 29 48.10 27.75 -21.69
CA VAL A 29 49.05 28.75 -21.19
C VAL A 29 50.09 28.13 -20.25
N SER A 30 49.70 27.15 -19.42
CA SER A 30 50.65 26.44 -18.56
C SER A 30 51.77 25.77 -19.35
N GLU A 31 51.46 25.20 -20.53
CA GLU A 31 52.44 24.51 -21.37
C GLU A 31 53.50 25.46 -21.97
N LEU A 32 53.16 26.74 -22.15
CA LEU A 32 54.07 27.74 -22.72
C LEU A 32 55.25 28.09 -21.80
N PHE A 33 55.12 27.83 -20.49
CA PHE A 33 56.13 28.15 -19.49
C PHE A 33 57.13 27.01 -19.25
N TYR A 34 56.94 25.83 -19.86
CA TYR A 34 57.94 24.75 -19.87
C TYR A 34 59.00 24.90 -20.97
N VAL A 35 58.81 25.86 -21.88
CA VAL A 35 59.75 26.21 -22.96
C VAL A 35 60.27 27.64 -22.77
N PRO A 36 61.33 28.07 -23.49
CA PRO A 36 61.81 29.44 -23.38
C PRO A 36 60.72 30.48 -23.67
N VAL A 37 60.49 31.38 -22.71
CA VAL A 37 59.42 32.39 -22.75
C VAL A 37 59.67 33.38 -23.91
N THR A 38 58.63 33.61 -24.72
CA THR A 38 58.65 34.51 -25.88
C THR A 38 57.66 35.67 -25.72
N GLU A 39 57.69 36.64 -26.62
CA GLU A 39 56.68 37.73 -26.68
C GLU A 39 55.26 37.17 -26.87
N GLN A 40 55.12 36.08 -27.63
CA GLN A 40 53.86 35.38 -27.81
C GLN A 40 53.38 34.74 -26.50
N THR A 41 54.29 34.14 -25.72
CA THR A 41 53.98 33.58 -24.39
C THR A 41 53.35 34.63 -23.47
N TRP A 42 53.92 35.83 -23.44
CA TRP A 42 53.38 36.94 -22.63
C TRP A 42 52.04 37.46 -23.13
N THR A 43 51.81 37.42 -24.45
CA THR A 43 50.51 37.81 -25.04
C THR A 43 49.41 36.87 -24.57
N GLU A 44 49.60 35.56 -24.74
CA GLU A 44 48.61 34.54 -24.34
C GLU A 44 48.41 34.50 -22.83
N PHE A 45 49.47 34.69 -22.04
CA PHE A 45 49.36 34.82 -20.58
C PHE A 45 48.59 36.07 -20.16
N SER A 46 48.79 37.21 -20.82
CA SER A 46 48.07 38.46 -20.50
C SER A 46 46.58 38.34 -20.75
N GLU A 47 46.18 37.75 -21.88
CA GLU A 47 44.76 37.47 -22.17
C GLU A 47 44.13 36.54 -21.12
N PHE A 48 44.87 35.52 -20.67
CA PHE A 48 44.43 34.64 -19.59
C PHE A 48 44.28 35.39 -18.24
N LEU A 49 45.21 36.29 -17.91
CA LEU A 49 45.13 37.10 -16.70
C LEU A 49 43.90 38.03 -16.72
N GLU A 50 43.64 38.67 -17.86
CA GLU A 50 42.45 39.52 -18.04
C GLU A 50 41.17 38.70 -17.83
N GLY A 51 41.06 37.54 -18.48
CA GLY A 51 39.93 36.64 -18.32
C GLY A 51 39.74 36.16 -16.87
N THR A 52 40.82 35.84 -16.17
CA THR A 52 40.77 35.42 -14.76
C THR A 52 40.31 36.55 -13.84
N ASN A 53 40.78 37.78 -14.09
CA ASN A 53 40.40 38.96 -13.34
C ASN A 53 38.91 39.32 -13.55
N ASP A 54 38.42 39.19 -14.78
CA ASP A 54 37.00 39.43 -15.09
C ASP A 54 36.10 38.38 -14.43
N LEU A 55 36.51 37.11 -14.43
CA LEU A 55 35.82 36.07 -13.66
C LEU A 55 35.81 36.40 -12.16
N TYR A 56 36.94 36.80 -11.59
CA TYR A 56 37.03 37.16 -10.18
C TYR A 56 36.07 38.30 -9.81
N LYS A 57 36.07 39.40 -10.58
CA LYS A 57 35.13 40.53 -10.36
C LYS A 57 33.68 40.08 -10.46
N THR A 58 33.36 39.24 -11.44
CA THR A 58 32.01 38.72 -11.65
C THR A 58 31.56 37.85 -10.48
N VAL A 59 32.43 36.96 -9.98
CA VAL A 59 32.14 36.12 -8.81
C VAL A 59 32.00 36.96 -7.53
N VAL A 60 32.82 37.99 -7.34
CA VAL A 60 32.69 38.92 -6.20
C VAL A 60 31.35 39.66 -6.25
N TRP A 61 30.88 40.04 -7.44
CA TRP A 61 29.54 40.60 -7.61
C TRP A 61 28.43 39.57 -7.29
N LEU A 62 28.54 38.34 -7.80
CA LEU A 62 27.58 37.26 -7.47
C LEU A 62 27.54 37.00 -5.95
N ARG A 63 28.69 37.08 -5.27
CA ARG A 63 28.80 36.96 -3.82
C ARG A 63 27.98 38.03 -3.10
N SER A 64 28.08 39.30 -3.52
CA SER A 64 27.35 40.39 -2.88
C SER A 64 25.84 40.29 -3.10
N GLU A 65 25.39 39.81 -4.25
CA GLU A 65 23.97 39.59 -4.53
C GLU A 65 23.38 38.45 -3.66
N LEU A 66 24.18 37.43 -3.34
CA LEU A 66 23.79 36.31 -2.50
C LEU A 66 23.95 36.56 -1.00
N GLU A 67 24.74 37.55 -0.59
CA GLU A 67 25.03 37.86 0.82
C GLU A 67 23.78 38.00 1.70
N PRO A 68 22.67 38.65 1.25
CA PRO A 68 21.42 38.71 2.02
C PRO A 68 20.80 37.34 2.31
N ARG A 69 21.17 36.30 1.55
CA ARG A 69 20.65 34.93 1.64
C ARG A 69 21.72 33.93 2.09
N ALA A 70 22.89 34.37 2.55
CA ALA A 70 24.03 33.53 2.89
C ALA A 70 23.74 32.39 3.88
N ASN A 71 22.75 32.55 4.76
CA ASN A 71 22.36 31.54 5.75
C ASN A 71 21.40 30.47 5.21
N ILE A 72 20.89 30.64 3.98
CA ILE A 72 19.86 29.78 3.41
C ILE A 72 20.31 29.23 2.06
N ASP A 73 20.98 30.03 1.25
CA ASP A 73 21.42 29.65 -0.08
C ASP A 73 22.80 28.97 -0.02
N VAL A 74 22.84 27.68 -0.32
CA VAL A 74 24.08 26.88 -0.31
C VAL A 74 25.06 27.38 -1.37
N PHE A 75 24.55 28.00 -2.43
CA PHE A 75 25.36 28.53 -3.51
C PHE A 75 26.24 29.70 -3.06
N TYR A 76 25.83 30.45 -2.03
CA TYR A 76 26.68 31.49 -1.43
C TYR A 76 28.04 30.92 -0.98
N THR A 77 28.04 29.73 -0.36
CA THR A 77 29.27 29.10 0.14
C THR A 77 30.17 28.68 -1.01
N VAL A 78 29.60 28.23 -2.13
CA VAL A 78 30.34 27.87 -3.35
C VAL A 78 31.01 29.11 -3.96
N ILE A 79 30.24 30.18 -4.15
CA ILE A 79 30.71 31.43 -4.75
C ILE A 79 31.77 32.10 -3.86
N ALA A 80 31.50 32.24 -2.56
CA ALA A 80 32.42 32.85 -1.61
C ALA A 80 33.73 32.04 -1.48
N GLY A 81 33.61 30.71 -1.36
CA GLY A 81 34.78 29.82 -1.28
C GLY A 81 35.66 29.88 -2.53
N PHE A 82 35.06 29.92 -3.72
CA PHE A 82 35.82 30.09 -4.96
C PHE A 82 36.50 31.46 -5.04
N ALA A 83 35.81 32.55 -4.70
CA ALA A 83 36.39 33.90 -4.71
C ALA A 83 37.62 33.98 -3.80
N ASP A 84 37.51 33.46 -2.57
CA ASP A 84 38.60 33.51 -1.59
C ASP A 84 39.79 32.64 -2.03
N GLN A 85 39.54 31.44 -2.56
CA GLN A 85 40.59 30.57 -3.09
C GLN A 85 41.25 31.12 -4.36
N LEU A 86 40.47 31.72 -5.27
CA LEU A 86 40.99 32.30 -6.50
C LEU A 86 41.92 33.48 -6.17
N ALA A 87 41.52 34.38 -5.27
CA ALA A 87 42.36 35.50 -4.85
C ALA A 87 43.71 35.03 -4.27
N TYR A 88 43.68 34.02 -3.39
CA TYR A 88 44.89 33.45 -2.81
C TYR A 88 45.79 32.77 -3.87
N LYS A 89 45.22 31.86 -4.67
CA LYS A 89 45.97 31.10 -5.67
C LYS A 89 46.54 32.02 -6.75
N PHE A 90 45.78 33.04 -7.16
CA PHE A 90 46.23 34.01 -8.15
C PHE A 90 47.39 34.87 -7.62
N SER A 91 47.36 35.27 -6.35
CA SER A 91 48.47 35.98 -5.72
C SER A 91 49.76 35.16 -5.69
N GLU A 92 49.66 33.86 -5.42
CA GLU A 92 50.83 32.96 -5.38
C GLU A 92 51.39 32.71 -6.77
N MET A 93 50.54 32.55 -7.79
CA MET A 93 50.97 32.46 -9.17
C MET A 93 51.72 33.74 -9.61
N ASN A 94 51.22 34.93 -9.26
CA ASN A 94 51.91 36.19 -9.58
C ASN A 94 53.29 36.26 -8.90
N ARG A 95 53.40 35.82 -7.65
CA ARG A 95 54.69 35.76 -6.94
C ARG A 95 55.70 34.86 -7.67
N LEU A 96 55.29 33.68 -8.13
CA LEU A 96 56.15 32.76 -8.90
C LEU A 96 56.59 33.38 -10.23
N MET A 97 55.69 34.13 -10.88
CA MET A 97 55.98 34.83 -12.12
C MET A 97 56.97 36.00 -11.93
N ASP A 98 56.80 36.77 -10.86
CA ASP A 98 57.69 37.89 -10.49
C ASP A 98 59.09 37.41 -10.08
N GLU A 99 59.18 36.22 -9.48
CA GLU A 99 60.45 35.56 -9.13
C GLU A 99 61.09 34.79 -10.31
N GLU A 100 60.54 34.92 -11.52
CA GLU A 100 60.99 34.23 -12.74
C GLU A 100 61.01 32.69 -12.62
N GLN A 101 60.21 32.12 -11.71
CA GLN A 101 60.09 30.68 -11.48
C GLN A 101 59.08 30.04 -12.44
N TYR A 102 59.29 30.21 -13.75
CA TYR A 102 58.30 29.87 -14.79
C TYR A 102 57.81 28.42 -14.76
N VAL A 103 58.71 27.45 -14.52
CA VAL A 103 58.32 26.02 -14.42
C VAL A 103 57.40 25.78 -13.22
N HIS A 104 57.67 26.42 -12.07
CA HIS A 104 56.81 26.31 -10.90
C HIS A 104 55.47 27.04 -11.11
N ALA A 105 55.48 28.18 -11.81
CA ALA A 105 54.25 28.87 -12.21
C ALA A 105 53.41 28.02 -13.18
N ALA A 106 54.06 27.30 -14.11
CA ALA A 106 53.42 26.35 -15.01
C ALA A 106 52.73 25.21 -14.24
N ASP A 107 53.44 24.58 -13.30
CA ASP A 107 52.87 23.54 -12.43
C ASP A 107 51.70 24.09 -11.60
N TYR A 108 51.83 25.32 -11.08
CA TYR A 108 50.79 25.97 -10.30
C TYR A 108 49.53 26.25 -11.14
N LEU A 109 49.68 26.76 -12.36
CA LEU A 109 48.57 26.92 -13.31
C LEU A 109 47.90 25.58 -13.59
N LYS A 110 48.70 24.55 -13.89
CA LYS A 110 48.23 23.23 -14.34
C LYS A 110 47.55 22.41 -13.26
N TYR A 111 48.01 22.46 -12.02
CA TYR A 111 47.51 21.60 -10.94
C TYR A 111 46.65 22.35 -9.91
N GLU A 112 46.91 23.63 -9.66
CA GLU A 112 46.21 24.39 -8.62
C GLU A 112 45.08 25.25 -9.19
N LEU A 113 45.36 26.12 -10.17
CA LEU A 113 44.35 27.01 -10.75
C LEU A 113 43.38 26.27 -11.67
N LEU A 114 43.89 25.39 -12.54
CA LEU A 114 43.06 24.54 -13.39
C LEU A 114 42.11 23.69 -12.56
N GLY A 115 42.61 23.06 -11.50
CA GLY A 115 41.80 22.26 -10.57
C GLY A 115 40.72 23.09 -9.87
N LEU A 116 41.04 24.32 -9.46
CA LEU A 116 40.07 25.24 -8.88
C LEU A 116 38.96 25.61 -9.87
N PHE A 117 39.30 25.96 -11.12
CA PHE A 117 38.30 26.30 -12.15
C PHE A 117 37.41 25.12 -12.51
N GLN A 118 37.99 23.92 -12.63
CA GLN A 118 37.24 22.69 -12.91
C GLN A 118 36.27 22.37 -11.76
N ALA A 119 36.74 22.43 -10.52
CA ALA A 119 35.89 22.18 -9.34
C ALA A 119 34.75 23.21 -9.25
N PHE A 120 35.03 24.49 -9.54
CA PHE A 120 34.00 25.53 -9.55
C PHE A 120 32.97 25.28 -10.65
N ALA A 121 33.41 25.00 -11.88
CA ALA A 121 32.51 24.68 -13.00
C ALA A 121 31.59 23.50 -12.67
N MET A 122 32.10 22.43 -12.03
CA MET A 122 31.26 21.32 -11.57
C MET A 122 30.21 21.76 -10.55
N LYS A 123 30.56 22.66 -9.62
CA LYS A 123 29.65 23.15 -8.57
C LYS A 123 28.60 24.14 -9.09
N LEU A 124 28.87 24.86 -10.18
CA LEU A 124 27.88 25.72 -10.83
C LEU A 124 26.78 24.93 -11.54
N GLY A 125 27.08 23.69 -11.93
CA GLY A 125 26.12 22.80 -12.55
C GLY A 125 25.80 23.13 -14.01
N GLU A 126 24.67 22.61 -14.46
CA GLU A 126 24.22 22.75 -15.84
C GLU A 126 23.54 24.10 -16.11
N LYS A 127 23.46 24.45 -17.39
CA LYS A 127 22.76 25.64 -17.87
C LYS A 127 21.25 25.54 -17.66
N GLN A 128 20.61 26.68 -17.43
CA GLN A 128 19.15 26.74 -17.26
C GLN A 128 18.37 26.21 -18.48
N GLU A 129 18.87 26.44 -19.70
CA GLU A 129 18.23 25.92 -20.92
C GLU A 129 18.20 24.38 -20.95
N ILE A 130 19.27 23.73 -20.49
CA ILE A 130 19.37 22.26 -20.41
C ILE A 130 18.39 21.73 -19.35
N ILE A 131 18.34 22.39 -18.19
CA ILE A 131 17.40 22.03 -17.12
C ILE A 131 15.95 22.20 -17.60
N ALA A 132 15.61 23.30 -18.25
CA ALA A 132 14.26 23.56 -18.77
C ALA A 132 13.83 22.51 -19.79
N LEU A 133 14.71 22.16 -20.74
CA LEU A 133 14.44 21.09 -21.72
C LEU A 133 14.24 19.74 -21.03
N ARG A 134 15.06 19.43 -20.01
CA ARG A 134 14.91 18.21 -19.22
C ARG A 134 13.57 18.17 -18.48
N VAL A 135 13.16 19.28 -17.85
CA VAL A 135 11.87 19.37 -17.15
C VAL A 135 10.73 19.13 -18.13
N GLU A 136 10.74 19.75 -19.30
CA GLU A 136 9.72 19.54 -20.33
C GLU A 136 9.65 18.05 -20.74
N LYS A 137 10.81 17.45 -21.04
CA LYS A 137 10.92 16.03 -21.40
C LYS A 137 10.38 15.12 -20.29
N ASN A 138 10.82 15.33 -19.05
CA ASN A 138 10.43 14.52 -17.89
C ASN A 138 8.94 14.67 -17.56
N MET A 139 8.39 15.89 -17.64
CA MET A 139 6.96 16.12 -17.42
C MET A 139 6.10 15.46 -18.50
N ALA A 140 6.54 15.47 -19.76
CA ALA A 140 5.89 14.73 -20.84
C ALA A 140 5.90 13.22 -20.59
N TYR A 141 7.06 12.67 -20.19
CA TYR A 141 7.21 11.26 -19.83
C TYR A 141 6.28 10.85 -18.67
N LEU A 142 6.22 11.66 -17.60
CA LEU A 142 5.30 11.42 -16.48
C LEU A 142 3.84 11.48 -16.93
N LYS A 143 3.47 12.42 -17.80
CA LYS A 143 2.10 12.53 -18.32
C LYS A 143 1.67 11.30 -19.12
N GLU A 144 2.58 10.73 -19.90
CA GLU A 144 2.33 9.55 -20.73
C GLU A 144 2.28 8.26 -19.91
N HIS A 145 3.25 8.04 -19.03
CA HIS A 145 3.43 6.76 -18.35
C HIS A 145 2.88 6.71 -16.92
N TYR A 146 2.79 7.85 -16.24
CA TYR A 146 2.37 7.97 -14.83
C TYR A 146 1.42 9.17 -14.61
N PRO A 147 0.24 9.21 -15.28
CA PRO A 147 -0.63 10.39 -15.28
C PRO A 147 -1.07 10.83 -13.89
N ASN A 148 -1.29 9.90 -12.95
CA ASN A 148 -1.65 10.25 -11.57
C ASN A 148 -0.54 11.04 -10.84
N VAL A 149 0.73 10.78 -11.15
CA VAL A 149 1.88 11.49 -10.59
C VAL A 149 1.99 12.87 -11.25
N TYR A 150 1.84 12.94 -12.57
CA TYR A 150 1.80 14.21 -13.31
C TYR A 150 0.69 15.14 -12.80
N ASP A 151 -0.52 14.62 -12.60
CA ASP A 151 -1.67 15.40 -12.13
C ASP A 151 -1.43 16.02 -10.76
N GLN A 152 -0.66 15.36 -9.90
CA GLN A 152 -0.26 15.90 -8.59
C GLN A 152 0.85 16.93 -8.70
N LEU A 153 1.82 16.73 -9.60
CA LEU A 153 3.02 17.57 -9.71
C LEU A 153 2.86 18.83 -10.57
N HIS A 154 2.12 18.79 -11.67
CA HIS A 154 2.22 19.80 -12.74
C HIS A 154 1.84 21.23 -12.32
N ASN A 155 1.10 21.38 -11.20
CA ASN A 155 0.72 22.68 -10.65
C ASN A 155 1.58 23.13 -9.46
N ILE A 156 2.59 22.34 -9.07
CA ILE A 156 3.47 22.63 -7.95
C ILE A 156 4.77 23.24 -8.48
N GLN A 157 5.23 24.33 -7.85
CA GLN A 157 6.54 24.90 -8.11
C GLN A 157 7.54 24.41 -7.07
N LEU A 158 8.81 24.24 -7.49
CA LEU A 158 9.87 23.86 -6.58
C LEU A 158 10.12 24.99 -5.57
N ASP A 159 10.10 24.67 -4.29
CA ASP A 159 10.54 25.56 -3.23
C ASP A 159 12.06 25.64 -3.21
N HIS A 160 12.61 26.51 -4.05
CA HIS A 160 14.04 26.75 -4.19
C HIS A 160 14.71 27.23 -2.89
N MET A 161 13.95 27.65 -1.86
CA MET A 161 14.54 28.05 -0.57
C MET A 161 14.87 26.83 0.29
N ASN A 162 13.98 25.84 0.30
CA ASN A 162 14.15 24.64 1.14
C ASN A 162 14.69 23.43 0.37
N TYR A 163 14.56 23.41 -0.95
CA TYR A 163 15.01 22.32 -1.82
C TYR A 163 15.94 22.88 -2.91
N GLN A 164 17.24 22.74 -2.68
CA GLN A 164 18.26 23.32 -3.55
C GLN A 164 19.05 22.21 -4.25
N ILE A 165 19.04 22.23 -5.58
CA ILE A 165 19.87 21.34 -6.39
C ILE A 165 21.31 21.83 -6.27
N THR A 166 22.19 20.92 -5.90
CA THR A 166 23.62 21.14 -5.72
C THR A 166 24.38 20.08 -6.51
N TYR A 167 25.72 20.11 -6.48
CA TYR A 167 26.54 19.15 -7.20
C TYR A 167 27.62 18.61 -6.27
N ALA A 168 27.85 17.30 -6.30
CA ALA A 168 28.93 16.64 -5.58
C ALA A 168 30.30 16.96 -6.20
N SER A 169 31.39 16.56 -5.54
CA SER A 169 32.75 16.84 -6.01
C SER A 169 33.09 16.16 -7.34
N ASN A 170 32.38 15.08 -7.71
CA ASN A 170 32.49 14.44 -9.02
C ASN A 170 31.57 15.07 -10.09
N GLY A 171 30.84 16.14 -9.77
CA GLY A 171 29.91 16.80 -10.67
C GLY A 171 28.52 16.16 -10.76
N SER A 172 28.26 15.07 -10.03
CA SER A 172 26.93 14.46 -10.00
C SER A 172 25.93 15.33 -9.24
N PRO A 173 24.68 15.50 -9.71
CA PRO A 173 23.65 16.25 -8.99
C PRO A 173 23.39 15.72 -7.58
N ASN A 174 23.11 16.62 -6.65
CA ASN A 174 22.71 16.32 -5.29
C ASN A 174 21.57 17.25 -4.86
N LEU A 175 20.89 16.93 -3.78
CA LEU A 175 19.78 17.72 -3.25
C LEU A 175 20.07 18.12 -1.82
N TYR A 176 20.10 19.42 -1.57
CA TYR A 176 20.12 20.01 -0.24
C TYR A 176 18.69 20.30 0.20
N ILE A 177 18.33 19.82 1.39
CA ILE A 177 17.01 19.97 1.99
C ILE A 177 17.16 20.69 3.32
N ARG A 178 16.38 21.75 3.49
CA ARG A 178 16.17 22.41 4.77
C ARG A 178 14.79 22.04 5.29
N THR A 179 14.76 21.36 6.42
CA THR A 179 13.50 20.94 7.09
C THR A 179 12.90 22.10 7.88
N ASP A 180 11.61 21.99 8.23
CA ASP A 180 10.87 23.01 9.00
C ASP A 180 11.50 23.34 10.37
N ASP A 181 12.22 22.38 10.96
CA ASP A 181 12.99 22.57 12.19
C ASP A 181 14.40 23.12 11.96
N ASN A 182 14.65 23.72 10.78
CA ASN A 182 15.90 24.33 10.34
C ASN A 182 17.11 23.38 10.28
N ARG A 183 16.91 22.06 10.26
CA ARG A 183 18.01 21.14 9.98
C ARG A 183 18.34 21.18 8.49
N SER A 184 19.62 21.02 8.20
CA SER A 184 20.18 21.05 6.86
C SER A 184 20.73 19.67 6.52
N LEU A 185 20.24 19.06 5.44
CA LEU A 185 20.59 17.71 5.03
C LEU A 185 20.92 17.68 3.55
N TYR A 186 21.88 16.84 3.16
CA TYR A 186 22.06 16.45 1.77
C TYR A 186 21.44 15.07 1.57
N MET A 187 20.75 14.88 0.44
CA MET A 187 20.13 13.61 0.07
C MET A 187 21.17 12.51 -0.11
N TYR A 188 22.33 12.86 -0.71
CA TYR A 188 23.46 11.97 -0.92
C TYR A 188 24.80 12.60 -0.48
N SER A 189 25.85 11.81 -0.53
CA SER A 189 27.24 12.19 -0.32
C SER A 189 27.66 13.35 -1.21
N ASN A 190 28.27 14.38 -0.62
CA ASN A 190 28.82 15.51 -1.35
C ASN A 190 30.11 15.19 -2.14
N TYR A 191 30.62 13.95 -2.05
CA TYR A 191 31.82 13.51 -2.76
C TYR A 191 31.48 12.71 -4.01
N VAL A 192 30.82 11.55 -3.84
CA VAL A 192 30.46 10.61 -4.91
C VAL A 192 29.13 9.92 -4.54
N PRO A 193 27.97 10.46 -4.95
CA PRO A 193 26.64 9.90 -4.65
C PRO A 193 26.48 8.44 -5.09
N GLU A 194 27.02 8.07 -6.25
CA GLU A 194 26.92 6.73 -6.82
C GLU A 194 27.63 5.68 -5.95
N TYR A 195 28.75 6.04 -5.34
CA TYR A 195 29.49 5.15 -4.44
C TYR A 195 28.71 4.90 -3.16
N GLU A 196 28.12 5.94 -2.56
CA GLU A 196 27.25 5.78 -1.39
C GLU A 196 26.06 4.88 -1.69
N ALA A 197 25.38 5.12 -2.82
CA ALA A 197 24.26 4.29 -3.27
C ALA A 197 24.68 2.82 -3.46
N ALA A 198 25.85 2.56 -4.06
CA ALA A 198 26.39 1.22 -4.23
C ALA A 198 26.67 0.49 -2.90
N GLN A 199 27.25 1.19 -1.93
CA GLN A 199 27.48 0.66 -0.58
C GLN A 199 26.15 0.40 0.14
N TRP A 200 25.17 1.30 0.00
CA TRP A 200 23.86 1.12 0.59
C TRP A 200 23.15 -0.10 0.00
N VAL A 201 23.08 -0.26 -1.32
CA VAL A 201 22.46 -1.43 -1.95
C VAL A 201 23.13 -2.73 -1.50
N GLU A 202 24.45 -2.74 -1.37
CA GLU A 202 25.18 -3.89 -0.85
C GLU A 202 24.80 -4.23 0.60
N SER A 203 24.61 -3.22 1.45
CA SER A 203 24.15 -3.42 2.83
C SER A 203 22.74 -4.01 2.95
N GLN A 204 21.92 -3.89 1.89
CA GLN A 204 20.55 -4.42 1.84
C GLN A 204 20.46 -5.84 1.27
N ARG A 205 21.57 -6.48 0.90
CA ARG A 205 21.61 -7.82 0.28
C ARG A 205 20.77 -8.83 1.05
N ASP A 206 20.99 -8.95 2.36
CA ASP A 206 20.30 -9.94 3.21
C ASP A 206 18.80 -9.68 3.31
N ALA A 207 18.38 -8.42 3.30
CA ALA A 207 16.97 -8.04 3.30
C ALA A 207 16.24 -8.42 2.00
N MET A 208 17.00 -8.62 0.92
CA MET A 208 16.49 -8.96 -0.42
C MET A 208 16.64 -10.45 -0.79
N VAL A 209 17.22 -11.27 0.09
CA VAL A 209 17.35 -12.72 -0.13
C VAL A 209 15.97 -13.35 -0.30
N ASP A 210 15.83 -14.18 -1.33
CA ASP A 210 14.58 -14.87 -1.73
C ASP A 210 13.40 -13.93 -2.05
N LYS A 211 13.66 -12.63 -2.23
CA LYS A 211 12.66 -11.64 -2.64
C LYS A 211 12.73 -11.42 -4.15
N THR A 212 11.61 -11.06 -4.75
CA THR A 212 11.55 -10.67 -6.17
C THR A 212 10.82 -9.34 -6.38
N ASN A 213 10.22 -8.79 -5.32
CA ASN A 213 9.56 -7.50 -5.32
C ASN A 213 10.21 -6.58 -4.29
N ILE A 214 10.40 -5.31 -4.64
CA ILE A 214 10.96 -4.29 -3.77
C ILE A 214 10.02 -3.09 -3.74
N ILE A 215 9.57 -2.74 -2.54
CA ILE A 215 8.96 -1.44 -2.26
C ILE A 215 10.07 -0.49 -1.84
N VAL A 216 10.26 0.61 -2.58
CA VAL A 216 11.25 1.64 -2.29
C VAL A 216 10.54 2.86 -1.75
N TYR A 217 10.82 3.21 -0.48
CA TYR A 217 10.42 4.46 0.13
C TYR A 217 11.49 5.51 -0.15
N GLY A 218 11.15 6.46 -1.02
CA GLY A 218 11.97 7.55 -1.46
C GLY A 218 12.65 7.30 -2.81
N ILE A 219 12.37 8.17 -3.80
CA ILE A 219 13.07 8.15 -5.10
C ILE A 219 14.42 8.86 -5.01
N GLY A 220 14.54 9.88 -4.16
CA GLY A 220 15.70 10.78 -4.14
C GLY A 220 16.06 11.22 -5.56
N LEU A 221 17.35 11.16 -5.92
CA LEU A 221 17.84 11.40 -7.29
C LEU A 221 18.08 10.10 -8.07
N GLY A 222 17.59 8.96 -7.57
CA GLY A 222 17.59 7.69 -8.29
C GLY A 222 18.92 6.91 -8.28
N TYR A 223 20.00 7.38 -7.65
CA TYR A 223 21.29 6.66 -7.65
C TYR A 223 21.18 5.22 -7.12
N HIS A 224 20.42 5.02 -6.04
CA HIS A 224 20.16 3.69 -5.48
C HIS A 224 19.26 2.84 -6.37
N LEU A 225 18.33 3.46 -7.09
CA LEU A 225 17.48 2.75 -8.04
C LEU A 225 18.28 2.26 -9.25
N SER A 226 19.18 3.08 -9.79
CA SER A 226 20.10 2.67 -10.86
C SER A 226 20.96 1.48 -10.45
N GLU A 227 21.50 1.49 -9.23
CA GLU A 227 22.30 0.37 -8.73
C GLU A 227 21.45 -0.88 -8.48
N LEU A 228 20.24 -0.73 -7.95
CA LEU A 228 19.29 -1.83 -7.79
C LEU A 228 18.91 -2.45 -9.14
N ALA A 229 18.63 -1.63 -10.16
CA ALA A 229 18.35 -2.09 -11.52
C ALA A 229 19.52 -2.89 -12.10
N ARG A 230 20.74 -2.41 -11.87
CA ARG A 230 21.97 -3.06 -12.36
C ARG A 230 22.22 -4.42 -11.71
N LYS A 231 22.06 -4.53 -10.38
CA LYS A 231 22.29 -5.78 -9.63
C LYS A 231 21.12 -6.76 -9.70
N TYR A 232 19.90 -6.25 -9.78
CA TYR A 232 18.65 -7.02 -9.70
C TYR A 232 17.69 -6.71 -10.86
N PRO A 233 18.11 -6.89 -12.14
CA PRO A 233 17.33 -6.47 -13.32
C PRO A 233 16.01 -7.24 -13.51
N LEU A 234 15.82 -8.33 -12.78
CA LEU A 234 14.61 -9.15 -12.84
C LEU A 234 13.58 -8.80 -11.78
N TYR A 235 13.92 -7.94 -10.81
CA TYR A 235 13.04 -7.62 -9.69
C TYR A 235 12.00 -6.57 -10.11
N ASN A 236 10.83 -6.64 -9.51
CA ASN A 236 9.77 -5.65 -9.70
C ASN A 236 9.87 -4.56 -8.64
N PHE A 237 9.72 -3.31 -9.05
CA PHE A 237 9.87 -2.14 -8.19
C PHE A 237 8.54 -1.40 -8.03
N PHE A 238 8.28 -1.02 -6.78
CA PHE A 238 7.15 -0.18 -6.37
C PHE A 238 7.74 1.03 -5.66
N ILE A 239 7.67 2.18 -6.31
CA ILE A 239 8.34 3.40 -5.83
C ILE A 239 7.31 4.30 -5.17
N TYR A 240 7.61 4.76 -3.96
CA TYR A 240 6.81 5.72 -3.22
C TYR A 240 7.69 6.89 -2.78
N GLU A 241 7.46 8.09 -3.30
CA GLU A 241 8.12 9.30 -2.83
C GLU A 241 7.18 10.09 -1.90
N PRO A 242 7.46 10.17 -0.59
CA PRO A 242 6.58 10.89 0.34
C PRO A 242 6.48 12.41 0.09
N ASP A 243 7.46 13.03 -0.58
CA ASP A 243 7.59 14.49 -0.68
C ASP A 243 7.58 14.96 -2.14
N GLU A 244 6.57 15.74 -2.53
CA GLU A 244 6.44 16.25 -3.89
C GLU A 244 7.62 17.11 -4.33
N GLN A 245 8.24 17.85 -3.41
CA GLN A 245 9.36 18.75 -3.69
C GLN A 245 10.63 17.97 -4.01
N VAL A 246 10.84 16.79 -3.39
CA VAL A 246 11.94 15.89 -3.74
C VAL A 246 11.80 15.42 -5.18
N LEU A 247 10.61 14.99 -5.61
CA LEU A 247 10.41 14.56 -7.00
C LEU A 247 10.55 15.70 -8.01
N LEU A 248 10.07 16.91 -7.68
CA LEU A 248 10.28 18.09 -8.53
C LEU A 248 11.77 18.39 -8.72
N ALA A 249 12.58 18.28 -7.66
CA ALA A 249 14.02 18.41 -7.78
C ALA A 249 14.63 17.30 -8.66
N THR A 250 14.15 16.06 -8.56
CA THR A 250 14.58 14.95 -9.42
C THR A 250 14.25 15.19 -10.89
N VAL A 251 13.05 15.70 -11.18
CA VAL A 251 12.60 16.08 -12.53
C VAL A 251 13.52 17.14 -13.15
N GLN A 252 14.09 18.04 -12.35
CA GLN A 252 15.05 19.05 -12.81
C GLN A 252 16.48 18.50 -12.94
N ALA A 253 16.87 17.53 -12.11
CA ALA A 253 18.26 17.09 -11.99
C ALA A 253 18.63 15.89 -12.87
N ILE A 254 17.69 14.96 -13.13
CA ILE A 254 18.00 13.65 -13.72
C ILE A 254 17.02 13.33 -14.87
N ASP A 255 17.49 12.66 -15.92
CA ASP A 255 16.63 12.13 -16.98
C ASP A 255 15.80 10.93 -16.45
N LEU A 256 14.50 11.13 -16.27
CA LEU A 256 13.61 10.11 -15.69
C LEU A 256 13.38 8.95 -16.64
N GLU A 257 13.33 9.20 -17.95
CA GLU A 257 13.16 8.16 -18.96
C GLU A 257 14.36 7.21 -18.92
N GLN A 258 15.58 7.76 -18.87
CA GLN A 258 16.81 6.97 -18.77
C GLN A 258 16.87 6.14 -17.47
N LEU A 259 16.42 6.70 -16.35
CA LEU A 259 16.37 5.99 -15.07
C LEU A 259 15.34 4.86 -15.10
N PHE A 260 14.11 5.18 -15.53
CA PHE A 260 12.98 4.26 -15.43
C PHE A 260 13.02 3.16 -16.49
N SER A 261 13.64 3.39 -17.66
CA SER A 261 13.81 2.35 -18.69
C SER A 261 14.64 1.15 -18.22
N GLN A 262 15.40 1.30 -17.13
CA GLN A 262 16.25 0.24 -16.57
C GLN A 262 15.51 -0.57 -15.49
N LEU A 263 14.35 -0.09 -15.03
CA LEU A 263 13.61 -0.64 -13.90
C LEU A 263 12.30 -1.28 -14.38
N LYS A 264 11.93 -2.42 -13.79
CA LYS A 264 10.57 -2.97 -13.93
C LYS A 264 9.67 -2.31 -12.90
N ILE A 265 9.23 -1.09 -13.19
CA ILE A 265 8.36 -0.31 -12.30
C ILE A 265 6.92 -0.73 -12.55
N ASP A 266 6.34 -1.48 -11.62
CA ASP A 266 4.91 -1.81 -11.68
C ASP A 266 4.06 -0.61 -11.25
N TRP A 267 4.53 0.14 -10.25
CA TRP A 267 3.85 1.34 -9.77
C TRP A 267 4.79 2.42 -9.24
N PHE A 268 4.39 3.66 -9.45
CA PHE A 268 5.05 4.85 -8.92
C PHE A 268 4.01 5.79 -8.30
N PHE A 269 4.24 6.16 -7.04
CA PHE A 269 3.36 7.00 -6.24
C PHE A 269 4.12 8.12 -5.57
N ILE A 270 3.41 9.22 -5.31
CA ILE A 270 3.93 10.44 -4.70
C ILE A 270 2.96 10.93 -3.62
N GLY A 271 3.49 11.62 -2.61
CA GLY A 271 2.75 12.32 -1.57
C GLY A 271 2.37 11.43 -0.39
N ASP A 272 1.72 12.00 0.62
CA ASP A 272 1.47 11.35 1.92
C ASP A 272 0.00 10.94 2.14
N ASN A 273 -0.77 10.81 1.07
CA ASN A 273 -2.19 10.48 1.18
C ASN A 273 -2.40 9.02 1.64
N LYS A 274 -2.94 8.85 2.85
CA LYS A 274 -3.20 7.53 3.47
C LYS A 274 -4.13 6.62 2.64
N MET A 275 -5.18 7.19 2.04
CA MET A 275 -6.10 6.41 1.19
C MET A 275 -5.38 5.92 -0.07
N GLN A 276 -4.56 6.77 -0.68
CA GLN A 276 -3.73 6.36 -1.81
C GLN A 276 -2.74 5.27 -1.41
N ARG A 277 -2.02 5.43 -0.27
CA ARG A 277 -1.13 4.38 0.28
C ARG A 277 -1.82 3.03 0.42
N HIS A 278 -3.03 3.00 0.97
CA HIS A 278 -3.76 1.74 1.15
C HIS A 278 -4.11 1.09 -0.20
N ARG A 279 -4.50 1.90 -1.20
CA ARG A 279 -4.73 1.45 -2.56
C ARG A 279 -3.46 0.90 -3.21
N VAL A 280 -2.31 1.52 -2.97
CA VAL A 280 -0.99 1.01 -3.42
C VAL A 280 -0.76 -0.38 -2.86
N PHE A 281 -0.91 -0.56 -1.55
CA PHE A 281 -0.68 -1.87 -0.93
C PHE A 281 -1.66 -2.94 -1.42
N PHE A 282 -2.92 -2.56 -1.70
CA PHE A 282 -3.89 -3.45 -2.33
C PHE A 282 -3.45 -3.91 -3.72
N GLN A 283 -3.06 -2.97 -4.58
CA GLN A 283 -2.59 -3.27 -5.93
C GLN A 283 -1.29 -4.09 -5.90
N PHE A 284 -0.36 -3.72 -5.02
CA PHE A 284 0.88 -4.44 -4.76
C PHE A 284 0.59 -5.91 -4.48
N ALA A 285 -0.24 -6.21 -3.48
CA ALA A 285 -0.42 -7.59 -3.05
C ALA A 285 -1.26 -8.44 -4.00
N ASN A 286 -2.04 -7.80 -4.89
CA ASN A 286 -2.72 -8.50 -5.97
C ASN A 286 -1.79 -8.86 -7.12
N LEU A 287 -0.73 -8.09 -7.39
CA LEU A 287 0.10 -8.29 -8.59
C LEU A 287 1.48 -8.90 -8.28
N ALA A 288 2.02 -8.63 -7.09
CA ALA A 288 3.35 -9.08 -6.68
C ALA A 288 3.44 -10.62 -6.62
N LYS A 289 4.50 -11.17 -7.21
CA LYS A 289 4.80 -12.61 -7.17
C LYS A 289 5.83 -12.90 -6.10
N GLY A 290 5.50 -13.67 -5.07
CA GLY A 290 6.46 -14.03 -4.02
C GLY A 290 6.74 -12.92 -3.01
N ASP A 291 7.77 -13.11 -2.20
CA ASP A 291 8.01 -12.24 -1.06
C ASP A 291 8.54 -10.85 -1.45
N THR A 292 8.40 -9.90 -0.51
CA THR A 292 8.66 -8.47 -0.71
C THR A 292 9.71 -7.95 0.28
N ALA A 293 10.66 -7.17 -0.22
CA ALA A 293 11.50 -6.31 0.60
C ALA A 293 10.93 -4.89 0.63
N ILE A 294 11.07 -4.20 1.76
CA ILE A 294 10.75 -2.77 1.89
C ILE A 294 12.04 -2.05 2.24
N LEU A 295 12.50 -1.16 1.38
CA LEU A 295 13.78 -0.47 1.47
C LEU A 295 13.58 1.04 1.52
N SER A 296 14.52 1.75 2.17
CA SER A 296 14.53 3.21 2.25
C SER A 296 15.97 3.69 2.37
N LEU A 297 16.32 4.80 1.70
CA LEU A 297 17.60 5.45 1.97
C LEU A 297 17.66 5.95 3.42
N PRO A 298 18.84 5.95 4.07
CA PRO A 298 18.99 6.37 5.46
C PRO A 298 18.67 7.85 5.71
N VAL A 299 18.76 8.70 4.69
CA VAL A 299 18.42 10.12 4.81
C VAL A 299 16.95 10.35 5.16
N TYR A 300 16.04 9.46 4.74
CA TYR A 300 14.62 9.57 5.10
C TYR A 300 14.36 9.34 6.60
N ASP A 301 15.24 8.61 7.31
CA ASP A 301 15.19 8.56 8.79
C ASP A 301 15.46 9.92 9.42
N LYS A 302 16.32 10.72 8.79
CA LYS A 302 16.64 12.07 9.25
C LYS A 302 15.56 13.07 8.83
N LEU A 303 14.96 12.93 7.65
CA LEU A 303 13.89 13.81 7.19
C LEU A 303 12.63 13.63 8.04
N ASN A 304 12.09 12.42 8.11
CA ASN A 304 10.90 12.13 8.90
C ASN A 304 10.80 10.64 9.28
N ALA A 305 11.50 10.25 10.36
CA ALA A 305 11.47 8.87 10.87
C ALA A 305 10.05 8.39 11.19
N ALA A 306 9.19 9.23 11.77
CA ALA A 306 7.84 8.83 12.19
C ALA A 306 6.96 8.46 10.99
N MET A 307 6.98 9.26 9.93
CA MET A 307 6.24 9.00 8.70
C MET A 307 6.74 7.73 8.01
N LYS A 308 8.06 7.56 7.89
CA LYS A 308 8.68 6.35 7.33
C LYS A 308 8.29 5.10 8.12
N LEU A 309 8.42 5.12 9.45
CA LEU A 309 8.08 3.98 10.31
C LEU A 309 6.59 3.61 10.15
N THR A 310 5.71 4.60 10.12
CA THR A 310 4.27 4.40 9.87
C THR A 310 4.04 3.73 8.51
N PHE A 311 4.70 4.20 7.45
CA PHE A 311 4.62 3.56 6.13
C PHE A 311 5.08 2.10 6.16
N PHE A 312 6.21 1.82 6.81
CA PHE A 312 6.76 0.47 6.89
C PHE A 312 5.83 -0.47 7.68
N GLU A 313 5.23 0.01 8.76
CA GLU A 313 4.23 -0.74 9.52
C GLU A 313 2.98 -1.01 8.69
N ASP A 314 2.41 0.01 8.05
CA ASP A 314 1.23 -0.11 7.19
C ASP A 314 1.48 -1.10 6.04
N ALA A 315 2.64 -0.99 5.37
CA ALA A 315 3.03 -1.88 4.29
C ALA A 315 3.18 -3.32 4.77
N LYS A 316 3.84 -3.56 5.91
CA LYS A 316 3.98 -4.90 6.50
C LYS A 316 2.64 -5.52 6.86
N VAL A 317 1.76 -4.77 7.53
CA VAL A 317 0.42 -5.23 7.92
C VAL A 317 -0.39 -5.56 6.66
N ALA A 318 -0.35 -4.69 5.65
CA ALA A 318 -1.07 -4.89 4.41
C ALA A 318 -0.58 -6.14 3.65
N ILE A 319 0.73 -6.28 3.41
CA ILE A 319 1.31 -7.44 2.72
C ILE A 319 0.95 -8.74 3.44
N LYS A 320 1.06 -8.77 4.78
CA LYS A 320 0.67 -9.95 5.58
C LYS A 320 -0.83 -10.23 5.45
N HIS A 321 -1.68 -9.21 5.61
CA HIS A 321 -3.13 -9.33 5.46
C HIS A 321 -3.50 -9.94 4.11
N TYR A 322 -2.99 -9.40 3.01
CA TYR A 322 -3.27 -9.93 1.68
C TYR A 322 -2.75 -11.35 1.47
N GLY A 323 -1.53 -11.65 1.95
CA GLY A 323 -0.98 -13.00 1.90
C GLY A 323 -1.87 -14.00 2.66
N MET A 324 -2.40 -13.60 3.82
CA MET A 324 -3.34 -14.40 4.60
C MET A 324 -4.67 -14.56 3.87
N SER A 325 -5.30 -13.48 3.40
CA SER A 325 -6.56 -13.53 2.65
C SER A 325 -6.45 -14.40 1.40
N ALA A 326 -5.34 -14.30 0.65
CA ALA A 326 -5.11 -15.12 -0.54
C ALA A 326 -5.02 -16.62 -0.19
N ARG A 327 -4.29 -16.99 0.88
CA ARG A 327 -4.22 -18.38 1.36
C ARG A 327 -5.57 -18.89 1.84
N THR A 328 -6.32 -18.05 2.57
CA THR A 328 -7.68 -18.38 3.01
C THR A 328 -8.60 -18.65 1.82
N MET A 329 -8.61 -17.77 0.82
CA MET A 329 -9.44 -17.97 -0.38
C MET A 329 -9.00 -19.20 -1.18
N ALA A 330 -7.70 -19.45 -1.29
CA ALA A 330 -7.17 -20.63 -1.98
C ALA A 330 -7.63 -21.95 -1.34
N TYR A 331 -7.71 -21.99 0.00
CA TYR A 331 -8.04 -23.22 0.74
C TYR A 331 -9.55 -23.35 1.02
N TYR A 332 -10.21 -22.24 1.35
CA TYR A 332 -11.60 -22.20 1.81
C TYR A 332 -12.58 -21.56 0.82
N GLY A 333 -12.12 -21.03 -0.32
CA GLY A 333 -12.96 -20.28 -1.27
C GLY A 333 -14.19 -21.06 -1.73
N ILE A 334 -14.04 -22.35 -2.05
CA ILE A 334 -15.17 -23.22 -2.42
C ILE A 334 -16.12 -23.49 -1.24
N GLN A 335 -15.61 -23.61 -0.02
CA GLN A 335 -16.44 -23.79 1.18
C GLN A 335 -17.21 -22.51 1.51
N ILE A 336 -16.58 -21.34 1.37
CA ILE A 336 -17.23 -20.04 1.54
C ILE A 336 -18.34 -19.88 0.50
N TYR A 337 -18.05 -20.18 -0.78
CA TYR A 337 -19.06 -20.17 -1.84
C TYR A 337 -20.21 -21.15 -1.53
N GLN A 338 -19.91 -22.37 -1.10
CA GLN A 338 -20.93 -23.34 -0.70
C GLN A 338 -21.83 -22.81 0.42
N ASN A 339 -21.24 -22.28 1.48
CA ASN A 339 -22.00 -21.73 2.61
C ASN A 339 -22.91 -20.59 2.18
N ARG A 340 -22.39 -19.65 1.39
CA ARG A 340 -23.15 -18.53 0.84
C ARG A 340 -24.36 -19.01 0.03
N MET A 341 -24.13 -19.89 -0.94
CA MET A 341 -25.18 -20.47 -1.76
C MET A 341 -26.21 -21.24 -0.91
N TYR A 342 -25.77 -22.05 0.06
CA TYR A 342 -26.69 -22.84 0.89
C TYR A 342 -27.49 -21.98 1.85
N ASN A 343 -26.95 -20.83 2.26
CA ASN A 343 -27.63 -19.86 3.11
C ASN A 343 -28.65 -19.02 2.36
N MET A 344 -28.73 -19.08 1.02
CA MET A 344 -29.77 -18.38 0.25
C MET A 344 -31.19 -18.75 0.70
N SER A 345 -31.40 -20.00 1.11
CA SER A 345 -32.70 -20.47 1.64
C SER A 345 -33.16 -19.65 2.84
N HIS A 346 -32.22 -19.27 3.71
CA HIS A 346 -32.48 -18.43 4.89
C HIS A 346 -32.46 -16.94 4.53
N LEU A 347 -31.50 -16.52 3.71
CA LEU A 347 -31.24 -15.11 3.38
C LEU A 347 -32.42 -14.45 2.66
N ILE A 348 -33.13 -15.18 1.78
CA ILE A 348 -34.33 -14.68 1.09
C ILE A 348 -35.46 -14.30 2.05
N ASN A 349 -35.49 -14.88 3.25
CA ASN A 349 -36.52 -14.68 4.25
C ASN A 349 -36.05 -13.86 5.46
N THR A 350 -34.75 -13.69 5.63
CA THR A 350 -34.16 -12.96 6.75
C THR A 350 -34.09 -11.47 6.45
N PRO A 351 -34.53 -10.59 7.36
CA PRO A 351 -34.43 -9.15 7.18
C PRO A 351 -32.97 -8.66 7.21
N SER A 352 -32.67 -7.62 6.44
CA SER A 352 -31.37 -6.95 6.49
C SER A 352 -31.24 -6.06 7.74
N ILE A 353 -30.02 -5.96 8.26
CA ILE A 353 -29.62 -4.97 9.26
C ILE A 353 -29.98 -3.54 8.86
N MET A 354 -30.20 -3.26 7.57
CA MET A 354 -30.61 -1.95 7.06
C MET A 354 -31.79 -1.33 7.83
N GLY A 355 -32.77 -2.15 8.25
CA GLY A 355 -33.90 -1.68 9.05
C GLY A 355 -33.51 -1.14 10.44
N MET A 356 -32.36 -1.55 10.96
CA MET A 356 -31.85 -1.17 12.28
C MET A 356 -31.02 0.12 12.29
N LYS A 357 -30.84 0.78 11.14
CA LYS A 357 -30.04 2.02 11.05
C LYS A 357 -30.50 3.06 12.10
N ASN A 358 -29.59 3.45 12.98
CA ASN A 358 -29.82 4.43 14.06
C ASN A 358 -30.99 4.10 15.02
N LYS A 359 -31.43 2.83 15.12
CA LYS A 359 -32.56 2.44 15.99
C LYS A 359 -32.19 2.23 17.46
N LEU A 360 -30.90 2.14 17.75
CA LEU A 360 -30.31 2.05 19.09
C LEU A 360 -29.57 3.35 19.45
N LYS A 361 -30.00 4.49 18.89
CA LYS A 361 -29.31 5.77 19.05
C LYS A 361 -29.13 6.15 20.53
N GLY A 362 -27.90 6.50 20.90
CA GLY A 362 -27.54 6.90 22.27
C GLY A 362 -27.37 5.73 23.24
N SER A 363 -27.58 4.49 22.78
CA SER A 363 -27.31 3.29 23.59
C SER A 363 -25.83 2.92 23.57
N LYS A 364 -25.39 2.23 24.62
CA LYS A 364 -24.01 1.77 24.80
C LYS A 364 -23.92 0.29 24.47
N ALA A 365 -22.80 -0.15 23.89
CA ALA A 365 -22.58 -1.56 23.58
C ALA A 365 -21.31 -2.08 24.27
N VAL A 366 -21.37 -3.31 24.77
CA VAL A 366 -20.20 -4.05 25.26
C VAL A 366 -19.96 -5.22 24.32
N ILE A 367 -18.90 -5.14 23.52
CA ILE A 367 -18.50 -6.19 22.58
C ILE A 367 -17.59 -7.16 23.33
N VAL A 368 -18.09 -8.39 23.48
CA VAL A 368 -17.43 -9.46 24.21
C VAL A 368 -16.69 -10.37 23.23
N GLY A 369 -15.39 -10.50 23.40
CA GLY A 369 -14.55 -11.50 22.73
C GLY A 369 -14.32 -12.75 23.61
N ALA A 370 -13.73 -13.79 23.03
CA ALA A 370 -13.47 -15.06 23.71
C ALA A 370 -12.08 -15.14 24.40
N GLY A 371 -11.38 -14.02 24.54
CA GLY A 371 -10.03 -13.96 25.11
C GLY A 371 -10.01 -14.25 26.62
N PRO A 372 -8.92 -14.81 27.16
CA PRO A 372 -8.78 -15.18 28.57
C PRO A 372 -9.13 -14.08 29.59
N SER A 373 -8.98 -12.80 29.24
CA SER A 373 -9.31 -11.70 30.14
C SER A 373 -10.80 -11.64 30.55
N LEU A 374 -11.69 -12.24 29.75
CA LEU A 374 -13.13 -12.20 29.97
C LEU A 374 -13.55 -12.74 31.34
N GLU A 375 -12.91 -13.80 31.83
CA GLU A 375 -13.32 -14.50 33.06
C GLU A 375 -13.41 -13.55 34.26
N LYS A 376 -12.51 -12.57 34.34
CA LYS A 376 -12.46 -11.58 35.42
C LYS A 376 -13.60 -10.57 35.38
N ASP A 377 -14.20 -10.36 34.21
CA ASP A 377 -15.22 -9.35 33.97
C ASP A 377 -16.66 -9.92 34.03
N ILE A 378 -16.83 -11.25 34.15
CA ILE A 378 -18.13 -11.94 34.10
C ILE A 378 -19.17 -11.35 35.08
N GLU A 379 -18.81 -11.16 36.36
CA GLU A 379 -19.75 -10.62 37.36
C GLU A 379 -20.13 -9.16 37.07
N LEU A 380 -19.22 -8.40 36.46
CA LEU A 380 -19.47 -7.00 36.11
C LEU A 380 -20.32 -6.92 34.83
N LEU A 381 -20.12 -7.82 33.88
CA LEU A 381 -20.95 -7.97 32.69
C LEU A 381 -22.41 -8.28 33.03
N ARG A 382 -22.65 -9.12 34.05
CA ARG A 382 -24.02 -9.38 34.54
C ARG A 382 -24.72 -8.09 34.98
N LYS A 383 -24.01 -7.21 35.69
CA LYS A 383 -24.54 -5.93 36.15
C LYS A 383 -24.71 -4.93 35.01
N LEU A 384 -23.75 -4.90 34.08
CA LEU A 384 -23.80 -4.01 32.91
C LEU A 384 -24.92 -4.35 31.93
N LYS A 385 -25.45 -5.58 31.96
CA LYS A 385 -26.56 -5.98 31.09
C LYS A 385 -27.79 -5.07 31.22
N ASP A 386 -28.03 -4.49 32.39
CA ASP A 386 -29.12 -3.56 32.65
C ASP A 386 -28.84 -2.11 32.19
N HIS A 387 -27.65 -1.87 31.61
CA HIS A 387 -27.14 -0.53 31.28
C HIS A 387 -26.56 -0.43 29.85
N ALA A 388 -26.19 -1.55 29.24
CA ALA A 388 -25.57 -1.60 27.92
C ALA A 388 -25.91 -2.91 27.18
N PHE A 389 -25.93 -2.84 25.85
CA PHE A 389 -26.12 -4.02 25.02
C PHE A 389 -24.87 -4.91 25.06
N ILE A 390 -24.95 -6.04 25.75
CA ILE A 390 -23.95 -7.11 25.67
C ILE A 390 -24.04 -7.84 24.32
N ILE A 391 -22.98 -7.74 23.51
CA ILE A 391 -22.87 -8.33 22.17
C ILE A 391 -21.81 -9.42 22.17
N ALA A 392 -22.19 -10.64 21.82
CA ALA A 392 -21.25 -11.75 21.68
C ALA A 392 -20.63 -11.73 20.28
N ALA A 393 -19.32 -11.52 20.20
CA ALA A 393 -18.57 -11.61 18.94
C ALA A 393 -18.17 -13.08 18.69
N GLY A 394 -18.85 -13.74 17.76
CA GLY A 394 -18.58 -15.11 17.32
C GLY A 394 -18.55 -16.10 18.47
N SER A 395 -17.39 -16.74 18.67
CA SER A 395 -17.12 -17.77 19.67
C SER A 395 -17.38 -17.36 21.12
N ALA A 396 -17.40 -16.05 21.43
CA ALA A 396 -17.62 -15.54 22.78
C ALA A 396 -18.96 -15.98 23.39
N ILE A 397 -19.93 -16.35 22.54
CA ILE A 397 -21.22 -16.91 22.99
C ILE A 397 -21.03 -18.13 23.92
N GLN A 398 -20.04 -19.00 23.67
CA GLN A 398 -19.82 -20.17 24.51
C GLN A 398 -19.44 -19.80 25.93
N SER A 399 -18.50 -18.88 26.10
CA SER A 399 -18.08 -18.43 27.43
C SER A 399 -19.21 -17.71 28.13
N LEU A 400 -19.95 -16.83 27.44
CA LEU A 400 -21.10 -16.14 28.02
C LEU A 400 -22.17 -17.13 28.51
N MET A 401 -22.57 -18.10 27.67
CA MET A 401 -23.55 -19.12 28.05
C MET A 401 -23.04 -20.04 29.16
N HIS A 402 -21.75 -20.41 29.15
CA HIS A 402 -21.11 -21.19 30.21
C HIS A 402 -21.24 -20.50 31.58
N PHE A 403 -21.09 -19.18 31.62
CA PHE A 403 -21.26 -18.37 32.83
C PHE A 403 -22.69 -17.88 33.05
N GLY A 404 -23.68 -18.39 32.32
CA GLY A 404 -25.10 -18.05 32.50
C GLY A 404 -25.46 -16.61 32.10
N ILE A 405 -24.72 -16.00 31.18
CA ILE A 405 -25.01 -14.67 30.63
C ILE A 405 -25.59 -14.83 29.23
N THR A 406 -26.88 -14.53 29.07
CA THR A 406 -27.50 -14.43 27.73
C THR A 406 -27.19 -13.06 27.12
N PRO A 407 -26.51 -12.97 25.97
CA PRO A 407 -26.27 -11.70 25.29
C PRO A 407 -27.54 -11.16 24.63
N HIS A 408 -27.54 -9.87 24.27
CA HIS A 408 -28.63 -9.25 23.51
C HIS A 408 -28.54 -9.56 22.01
N LEU A 409 -27.33 -9.81 21.51
CA LEU A 409 -27.06 -10.13 20.11
C LEU A 409 -25.82 -11.01 20.00
N VAL A 410 -25.85 -11.97 19.08
CA VAL A 410 -24.67 -12.68 18.59
C VAL A 410 -24.36 -12.17 17.19
N VAL A 411 -23.11 -11.76 16.94
CA VAL A 411 -22.62 -11.47 15.60
C VAL A 411 -21.69 -12.59 15.16
N THR A 412 -21.94 -13.23 14.03
CA THR A 412 -21.17 -14.41 13.60
C THR A 412 -21.03 -14.50 12.08
N LEU A 413 -19.86 -14.94 11.61
CA LEU A 413 -19.56 -15.08 10.17
C LEU A 413 -18.62 -16.23 9.84
N ASP A 414 -18.15 -17.00 10.82
CA ASP A 414 -17.12 -18.03 10.60
C ASP A 414 -17.71 -19.22 9.82
N TYR A 415 -17.08 -19.49 8.66
CA TYR A 415 -17.48 -20.51 7.68
C TYR A 415 -17.10 -21.94 8.08
N SER A 416 -16.29 -22.12 9.13
CA SER A 416 -15.68 -23.39 9.51
C SER A 416 -16.64 -24.37 10.19
N GLU A 417 -16.30 -25.67 10.11
CA GLU A 417 -17.01 -26.71 10.88
C GLU A 417 -16.75 -26.58 12.39
N ALA A 418 -15.61 -26.00 12.79
CA ALA A 418 -15.33 -25.72 14.19
C ALA A 418 -16.36 -24.75 14.78
N ASN A 419 -16.73 -23.71 14.03
CA ASN A 419 -17.80 -22.80 14.42
C ASN A 419 -19.16 -23.52 14.53
N ASN A 420 -19.46 -24.48 13.66
CA ASN A 420 -20.70 -25.26 13.78
C ASN A 420 -20.75 -26.07 15.10
N ARG A 421 -19.64 -26.73 15.48
CA ARG A 421 -19.55 -27.46 16.75
C ARG A 421 -19.67 -26.54 17.97
N ALA A 422 -19.13 -25.34 17.85
CA ALA A 422 -19.26 -24.29 18.84
C ALA A 422 -20.73 -23.89 19.07
N PHE A 423 -21.56 -23.92 18.03
CA PHE A 423 -22.97 -23.56 18.09
C PHE A 423 -23.92 -24.74 18.40
N SER A 424 -23.51 -26.00 18.16
CA SER A 424 -24.40 -27.17 18.17
C SER A 424 -24.93 -27.61 19.54
N HIS A 425 -24.37 -27.11 20.64
CA HIS A 425 -24.69 -27.56 22.01
C HIS A 425 -25.22 -26.43 22.91
N MET A 426 -25.62 -25.29 22.34
CA MET A 426 -26.10 -24.14 23.12
C MET A 426 -27.58 -23.89 22.88
N ASP A 427 -28.30 -23.64 23.97
CA ASP A 427 -29.67 -23.15 23.94
C ASP A 427 -29.67 -21.62 23.71
N ILE A 428 -29.66 -21.24 22.42
CA ILE A 428 -29.61 -19.83 21.98
C ILE A 428 -30.72 -19.52 20.97
N ASP A 429 -31.78 -20.32 20.93
CA ASP A 429 -32.84 -20.19 19.92
C ASP A 429 -33.60 -18.86 20.04
N ASP A 430 -33.66 -18.30 21.25
CA ASP A 430 -34.28 -17.01 21.56
C ASP A 430 -33.31 -15.82 21.52
N VAL A 431 -32.02 -16.06 21.22
CA VAL A 431 -31.01 -15.01 21.12
C VAL A 431 -30.96 -14.50 19.68
N PRO A 432 -31.10 -13.19 19.43
CA PRO A 432 -30.89 -12.62 18.10
C PRO A 432 -29.52 -12.94 17.53
N ILE A 433 -29.48 -13.32 16.25
CA ILE A 433 -28.23 -13.58 15.51
C ILE A 433 -28.16 -12.66 14.30
N LEU A 434 -27.11 -11.86 14.26
CA LEU A 434 -26.67 -11.10 13.09
C LEU A 434 -25.57 -11.88 12.36
N TYR A 435 -25.83 -12.28 11.13
CA TYR A 435 -24.88 -13.12 10.38
C TYR A 435 -24.51 -12.57 8.99
N SER A 436 -23.33 -12.95 8.51
CA SER A 436 -22.96 -12.79 7.09
C SER A 436 -23.28 -14.08 6.33
N PRO A 437 -23.70 -14.01 5.04
CA PRO A 437 -24.00 -15.18 4.22
C PRO A 437 -22.91 -16.26 4.17
N GLN A 438 -21.65 -15.94 4.44
CA GLN A 438 -20.56 -16.93 4.47
C GLN A 438 -20.56 -17.85 5.70
N LEU A 439 -21.35 -17.56 6.73
CA LEU A 439 -21.47 -18.37 7.95
C LEU A 439 -21.69 -19.84 7.61
N LYS A 440 -21.13 -20.77 8.40
CA LYS A 440 -21.39 -22.20 8.22
C LYS A 440 -22.90 -22.49 8.23
N TYR A 441 -23.41 -22.98 7.09
CA TYR A 441 -24.85 -22.99 6.80
C TYR A 441 -25.71 -23.75 7.81
N LYS A 442 -25.15 -24.78 8.45
CA LYS A 442 -25.82 -25.60 9.45
C LYS A 442 -26.17 -24.82 10.73
N ILE A 443 -25.48 -23.72 11.01
CA ILE A 443 -25.71 -22.91 12.23
C ILE A 443 -27.07 -22.21 12.17
N LEU A 444 -27.54 -21.86 10.96
CA LEU A 444 -28.82 -21.18 10.77
C LEU A 444 -30.00 -22.15 10.79
N ASP A 445 -29.75 -23.44 10.55
CA ASP A 445 -30.77 -24.46 10.60
C ASP A 445 -31.36 -24.47 12.03
N HIS A 446 -32.68 -24.28 12.14
CA HIS A 446 -33.46 -24.18 13.40
C HIS A 446 -33.41 -22.84 14.16
N LYS A 447 -32.74 -21.80 13.65
CA LYS A 447 -32.73 -20.46 14.29
C LYS A 447 -33.88 -19.58 13.82
N LYS A 448 -34.49 -18.82 14.76
CA LYS A 448 -35.71 -18.05 14.51
C LYS A 448 -35.50 -16.53 14.45
N LYS A 449 -34.64 -15.98 15.32
CA LYS A 449 -34.37 -14.54 15.39
C LYS A 449 -33.15 -14.15 14.57
N LEU A 450 -33.29 -14.22 13.25
CA LEU A 450 -32.21 -13.95 12.31
C LEU A 450 -32.29 -12.54 11.73
N MET A 451 -31.11 -11.93 11.54
CA MET A 451 -30.89 -10.76 10.70
C MET A 451 -29.56 -10.94 9.96
N HIS A 452 -29.40 -10.32 8.79
CA HIS A 452 -28.15 -10.43 8.05
C HIS A 452 -27.48 -9.08 7.80
N PHE A 453 -26.17 -9.11 7.59
CA PHE A 453 -25.39 -8.01 7.03
C PHE A 453 -24.54 -8.52 5.87
N LEU A 454 -24.11 -7.61 5.01
CA LEU A 454 -23.21 -7.93 3.91
C LEU A 454 -21.85 -7.30 4.14
N MET A 455 -20.81 -8.01 3.73
CA MET A 455 -19.44 -7.50 3.70
C MET A 455 -19.10 -7.01 2.29
N ARG A 456 -18.09 -6.13 2.17
CA ARG A 456 -17.65 -5.57 0.87
C ARG A 456 -17.23 -6.64 -0.15
N ASN A 457 -16.85 -7.83 0.30
CA ASN A 457 -16.46 -8.96 -0.53
C ASN A 457 -17.57 -10.03 -0.70
N ASP A 458 -18.81 -9.74 -0.30
CA ASP A 458 -19.98 -10.60 -0.50
C ASP A 458 -20.65 -10.32 -1.88
N TYR A 459 -19.85 -10.30 -2.96
CA TYR A 459 -20.33 -10.00 -4.32
C TYR A 459 -21.48 -10.91 -4.77
N GLU A 460 -21.43 -12.18 -4.37
CA GLU A 460 -22.45 -13.20 -4.67
C GLU A 460 -23.79 -12.85 -4.02
N ALA A 461 -23.80 -12.62 -2.71
CA ALA A 461 -25.00 -12.26 -1.98
C ALA A 461 -25.56 -10.92 -2.46
N TYR A 462 -24.70 -9.93 -2.74
CA TYR A 462 -25.11 -8.64 -3.29
C TYR A 462 -25.81 -8.79 -4.65
N TYR A 463 -25.26 -9.63 -5.53
CA TYR A 463 -25.90 -9.96 -6.81
C TYR A 463 -27.22 -10.70 -6.61
N HIS A 464 -27.27 -11.79 -5.85
CA HIS A 464 -28.51 -12.56 -5.70
C HIS A 464 -29.61 -11.76 -5.00
N LEU A 465 -29.28 -10.99 -3.96
CA LEU A 465 -30.22 -10.16 -3.20
C LEU A 465 -30.82 -8.99 -3.97
N ALA A 466 -30.33 -8.72 -5.18
CA ALA A 466 -30.69 -7.54 -5.95
C ALA A 466 -30.61 -6.27 -5.10
N CYS A 467 -29.51 -6.16 -4.33
CA CYS A 467 -29.30 -5.03 -3.43
C CYS A 467 -29.34 -3.71 -4.21
N GLU A 468 -30.07 -2.75 -3.64
CA GLU A 468 -30.07 -1.37 -4.10
C GLU A 468 -28.83 -0.65 -3.52
N SER A 469 -28.59 0.59 -3.95
CA SER A 469 -27.39 1.36 -3.57
C SER A 469 -27.28 1.70 -2.07
N ASP A 470 -28.32 1.43 -1.27
CA ASP A 470 -28.44 1.79 0.14
C ASP A 470 -28.16 0.65 1.14
N GLU A 471 -27.97 -0.59 0.65
CA GLU A 471 -27.63 -1.74 1.48
C GLU A 471 -26.25 -1.53 2.17
N PRO A 472 -26.16 -1.64 3.51
CA PRO A 472 -24.90 -1.41 4.21
C PRO A 472 -23.87 -2.52 3.89
N LEU A 473 -22.67 -2.11 3.48
CA LEU A 473 -21.53 -2.99 3.23
C LEU A 473 -20.44 -2.76 4.28
N PHE A 474 -20.22 -3.77 5.12
CA PHE A 474 -19.20 -3.74 6.18
C PHE A 474 -17.82 -4.12 5.66
N SER A 475 -16.80 -3.65 6.36
CA SER A 475 -15.40 -3.85 6.03
C SER A 475 -15.00 -5.32 6.20
N THR A 476 -14.09 -5.80 5.35
CA THR A 476 -13.58 -7.17 5.45
C THR A 476 -12.43 -7.21 6.44
N THR A 477 -12.69 -7.67 7.66
CA THR A 477 -11.65 -7.87 8.69
C THR A 477 -11.41 -9.37 8.97
N PRO A 478 -10.21 -9.76 9.43
CA PRO A 478 -9.90 -11.16 9.79
C PRO A 478 -10.72 -11.73 10.95
N SER A 479 -11.29 -10.87 11.80
CA SER A 479 -12.14 -11.25 12.93
C SER A 479 -13.53 -10.66 12.78
N VAL A 480 -14.54 -11.37 13.31
CA VAL A 480 -15.92 -10.88 13.42
C VAL A 480 -16.03 -9.60 14.26
N THR A 481 -15.05 -9.31 15.13
CA THR A 481 -15.02 -8.09 15.94
C THR A 481 -15.20 -6.82 15.09
N GLY A 482 -14.64 -6.76 13.88
CA GLY A 482 -14.76 -5.59 12.99
C GLY A 482 -16.22 -5.35 12.57
N PRO A 483 -16.87 -6.32 11.90
CA PRO A 483 -18.30 -6.28 11.61
C PRO A 483 -19.19 -6.05 12.83
N THR A 484 -18.83 -6.57 14.01
CA THR A 484 -19.57 -6.28 15.25
C THR A 484 -19.51 -4.81 15.62
N VAL A 485 -18.34 -4.18 15.51
CA VAL A 485 -18.19 -2.72 15.74
C VAL A 485 -19.02 -1.94 14.73
N GLU A 486 -18.86 -2.22 13.43
CA GLU A 486 -19.62 -1.54 12.38
C GLU A 486 -21.13 -1.73 12.53
N ALA A 487 -21.59 -2.92 12.94
CA ALA A 487 -22.99 -3.19 13.23
C ALA A 487 -23.54 -2.29 14.34
N MET A 488 -22.84 -2.20 15.47
CA MET A 488 -23.32 -1.40 16.60
C MET A 488 -23.33 0.10 16.28
N ILE A 489 -22.31 0.59 15.57
CA ILE A 489 -22.27 1.98 15.08
C ILE A 489 -23.42 2.24 14.11
N TYR A 490 -23.64 1.33 13.15
CA TYR A 490 -24.73 1.43 12.19
C TYR A 490 -26.10 1.47 12.87
N MET A 491 -26.27 0.67 13.92
CA MET A 491 -27.48 0.68 14.74
C MET A 491 -27.62 1.95 15.60
N GLY A 492 -26.58 2.77 15.73
CA GLY A 492 -26.61 4.09 16.38
C GLY A 492 -25.94 4.16 17.75
N CYS A 493 -25.23 3.12 18.19
CA CYS A 493 -24.45 3.20 19.41
C CYS A 493 -23.32 4.23 19.25
N ASP A 494 -23.18 5.10 20.23
CA ASP A 494 -22.20 6.19 20.27
C ASP A 494 -21.03 5.90 21.22
N GLU A 495 -21.12 4.81 21.98
CA GLU A 495 -20.06 4.29 22.82
C GLU A 495 -19.99 2.75 22.76
N ILE A 496 -18.77 2.24 22.58
CA ILE A 496 -18.45 0.82 22.48
C ILE A 496 -17.33 0.46 23.45
N VAL A 497 -17.59 -0.53 24.29
CA VAL A 497 -16.62 -1.09 25.26
C VAL A 497 -16.19 -2.48 24.81
N PHE A 498 -14.90 -2.75 24.79
CA PHE A 498 -14.33 -4.06 24.49
C PHE A 498 -13.91 -4.80 25.75
N THR A 499 -14.33 -6.07 25.89
CA THR A 499 -13.81 -7.00 26.89
C THR A 499 -13.57 -8.38 26.27
N GLY A 500 -12.60 -9.14 26.78
CA GLY A 500 -12.21 -10.41 26.19
C GLY A 500 -11.61 -10.30 24.78
N GLN A 501 -11.17 -9.10 24.37
CA GLN A 501 -10.55 -8.83 23.07
C GLN A 501 -9.04 -8.69 23.26
N ASP A 502 -8.37 -9.82 23.52
CA ASP A 502 -7.00 -9.79 24.02
C ASP A 502 -5.91 -9.62 22.95
N PHE A 503 -6.15 -10.06 21.71
CA PHE A 503 -5.21 -10.01 20.57
C PHE A 503 -3.75 -10.44 20.89
N SER A 504 -3.60 -11.28 21.90
CA SER A 504 -2.34 -11.76 22.46
C SER A 504 -2.62 -12.98 23.35
N TYR A 505 -1.57 -13.59 23.88
CA TYR A 505 -1.64 -14.74 24.78
C TYR A 505 -1.32 -14.34 26.23
N PRO A 506 -2.23 -13.69 26.96
CA PRO A 506 -2.00 -13.37 28.37
C PRO A 506 -1.83 -14.68 29.16
N SER A 507 -0.76 -14.76 29.95
CA SER A 507 -0.43 -15.93 30.79
C SER A 507 -0.36 -17.26 30.02
N GLU A 508 0.03 -17.26 28.74
CA GLU A 508 0.11 -18.47 27.89
C GLU A 508 -1.24 -19.18 27.66
N HIS A 509 -2.35 -18.45 27.68
CA HIS A 509 -3.69 -18.96 27.34
C HIS A 509 -4.24 -18.28 26.08
N MET A 510 -4.99 -19.02 25.25
CA MET A 510 -5.57 -18.50 24.00
C MET A 510 -7.03 -18.05 24.13
N TYR A 511 -7.83 -18.71 24.96
CA TYR A 511 -9.25 -18.44 25.13
C TYR A 511 -9.67 -18.49 26.61
N ALA A 512 -10.78 -17.83 26.95
CA ALA A 512 -11.43 -17.96 28.25
C ALA A 512 -12.07 -19.34 28.44
N ALA A 513 -12.34 -19.69 29.70
CA ALA A 513 -13.06 -20.91 30.04
C ALA A 513 -14.38 -21.05 29.25
N GLY A 514 -14.66 -22.27 28.79
CA GLY A 514 -15.86 -22.61 28.03
C GLY A 514 -15.72 -22.50 26.50
N ALA A 515 -14.75 -21.76 25.96
CA ALA A 515 -14.54 -21.65 24.51
C ALA A 515 -13.69 -22.83 23.98
N LYS A 516 -14.34 -23.87 23.43
CA LYS A 516 -13.66 -25.10 22.93
C LYS A 516 -13.54 -25.10 21.40
N HIS A 517 -12.72 -24.21 20.83
CA HIS A 517 -12.54 -24.10 19.36
C HIS A 517 -11.31 -24.83 18.84
N VAL A 518 -10.34 -25.09 19.72
CA VAL A 518 -9.04 -25.67 19.40
C VAL A 518 -8.67 -26.65 20.52
N ASP A 519 -8.06 -27.79 20.17
CA ASP A 519 -7.60 -28.79 21.13
C ASP A 519 -6.43 -28.26 22.00
N GLU A 520 -6.28 -28.76 23.22
CA GLU A 520 -5.26 -28.28 24.18
C GLU A 520 -3.83 -28.49 23.66
N GLU A 521 -3.56 -29.58 22.95
CA GLU A 521 -2.25 -29.89 22.36
C GLU A 521 -1.90 -28.94 21.19
N GLN A 522 -2.90 -28.54 20.40
CA GLN A 522 -2.73 -27.55 19.33
C GLN A 522 -2.49 -26.15 19.90
N ASN A 523 -3.16 -25.78 21.00
CA ASN A 523 -2.95 -24.50 21.69
C ASN A 523 -1.50 -24.34 22.16
N HIS A 524 -0.93 -25.35 22.83
CA HIS A 524 0.47 -25.29 23.27
C HIS A 524 1.46 -25.14 22.11
N THR A 525 1.19 -25.78 20.97
CA THR A 525 2.03 -25.68 19.77
C THR A 525 1.97 -24.28 19.16
N ILE A 526 0.78 -23.68 19.10
CA ILE A 526 0.58 -22.32 18.55
C ILE A 526 1.27 -21.27 19.42
N ILE A 527 1.13 -21.37 20.75
CA ILE A 527 1.70 -20.41 21.69
C ILE A 527 3.22 -20.52 21.75
N SER A 528 3.77 -21.74 21.76
CA SER A 528 5.23 -21.95 21.75
C SER A 528 5.90 -21.50 20.45
N GLY A 529 5.15 -21.50 19.34
CA GLY A 529 5.60 -20.95 18.05
C GLY A 529 5.50 -19.42 17.93
N ALA A 530 4.83 -18.74 18.86
CA ALA A 530 4.62 -17.30 18.83
C ALA A 530 5.89 -16.55 19.25
N LYS A 531 6.54 -15.89 18.28
CA LYS A 531 7.80 -15.14 18.49
C LYS A 531 7.63 -13.63 18.58
N LEU A 532 6.43 -13.13 18.30
CA LEU A 532 6.14 -11.70 18.32
C LEU A 532 5.66 -11.29 19.72
N GLU A 533 5.90 -10.04 20.06
CA GLU A 533 5.42 -9.45 21.30
C GLU A 533 4.63 -8.17 21.01
N ILE A 534 3.67 -7.86 21.88
CA ILE A 534 2.84 -6.67 21.79
C ILE A 534 2.60 -6.07 23.17
N GLU A 535 2.54 -4.73 23.24
CA GLU A 535 2.28 -4.03 24.49
C GLU A 535 0.86 -4.33 25.00
N ASN A 536 0.75 -4.65 26.28
CA ASN A 536 -0.52 -4.86 26.97
C ASN A 536 -0.98 -3.59 27.71
N VAL A 537 -2.25 -3.55 28.10
CA VAL A 537 -2.85 -2.39 28.76
C VAL A 537 -2.23 -2.03 30.11
N ARG A 538 -1.43 -2.92 30.71
CA ARG A 538 -0.71 -2.70 31.97
C ARG A 538 0.74 -2.20 31.77
N GLY A 539 1.15 -1.93 30.53
CA GLY A 539 2.49 -1.45 30.20
C GLY A 539 3.57 -2.54 30.12
N GLY A 540 3.17 -3.82 30.11
CA GLY A 540 4.06 -4.95 29.85
C GLY A 540 3.94 -5.45 28.40
N MET A 541 4.61 -6.56 28.10
CA MET A 541 4.54 -7.22 26.79
C MET A 541 3.83 -8.58 26.90
N ASN A 542 2.96 -8.90 25.97
CA ASN A 542 2.38 -10.23 25.79
C ASN A 542 2.91 -10.86 24.50
N ARG A 543 3.05 -12.19 24.48
CA ARG A 543 3.29 -12.92 23.23
C ARG A 543 2.08 -12.80 22.30
N THR A 544 2.35 -12.72 21.00
CA THR A 544 1.33 -12.69 19.94
C THR A 544 1.87 -13.36 18.68
N ASN A 545 1.00 -13.53 17.68
CA ASN A 545 1.38 -14.07 16.36
C ASN A 545 0.95 -13.14 15.23
N ASP A 546 1.39 -13.44 14.00
CA ASP A 546 1.08 -12.62 12.83
C ASP A 546 -0.42 -12.41 12.62
N MET A 547 -1.23 -13.46 12.83
CA MET A 547 -2.68 -13.40 12.64
C MET A 547 -3.35 -12.43 13.61
N MET A 548 -2.99 -12.48 14.90
CA MET A 548 -3.54 -11.59 15.92
C MET A 548 -3.06 -10.14 15.69
N GLN A 549 -1.81 -9.94 15.29
CA GLN A 549 -1.28 -8.61 14.98
C GLN A 549 -1.98 -7.98 13.77
N VAL A 550 -2.18 -8.75 12.69
CA VAL A 550 -2.96 -8.30 11.52
C VAL A 550 -4.41 -8.02 11.91
N THR A 551 -5.01 -8.91 12.72
CA THR A 551 -6.39 -8.72 13.20
C THR A 551 -6.51 -7.42 13.98
N LEU A 552 -5.62 -7.18 14.95
CA LEU A 552 -5.60 -5.94 15.72
C LEU A 552 -5.48 -4.72 14.82
N GLY A 553 -4.52 -4.72 13.88
CA GLY A 553 -4.32 -3.60 12.96
C GLY A 553 -5.55 -3.30 12.09
N GLU A 554 -6.27 -4.32 11.61
CA GLU A 554 -7.52 -4.12 10.86
C GLU A 554 -8.67 -3.62 11.75
N ILE A 555 -8.75 -4.06 13.01
CA ILE A 555 -9.72 -3.49 13.97
C ILE A 555 -9.39 -2.02 14.24
N GLU A 556 -8.14 -1.67 14.49
CA GLU A 556 -7.71 -0.29 14.74
C GLU A 556 -8.07 0.65 13.57
N LYS A 557 -7.96 0.18 12.31
CA LYS A 557 -8.42 0.93 11.13
C LYS A 557 -9.92 1.18 11.12
N VAL A 558 -10.74 0.21 11.55
CA VAL A 558 -12.18 0.39 11.71
C VAL A 558 -12.47 1.44 12.79
N LEU A 559 -11.75 1.43 13.91
CA LEU A 559 -11.93 2.41 14.99
C LEU A 559 -11.52 3.82 14.56
N GLU A 560 -10.37 3.94 13.89
CA GLU A 560 -9.86 5.21 13.37
C GLU A 560 -10.85 5.87 12.40
N SER A 561 -11.44 5.09 11.50
CA SER A 561 -12.45 5.56 10.54
C SER A 561 -13.75 6.01 11.20
N ASN A 562 -13.94 5.71 12.49
CA ASN A 562 -15.11 6.03 13.29
C ASN A 562 -14.76 6.86 14.53
N SER A 563 -13.83 7.81 14.41
CA SER A 563 -13.33 8.66 15.52
C SER A 563 -14.38 9.50 16.26
N HIS A 564 -15.60 9.58 15.74
CA HIS A 564 -16.75 10.22 16.40
C HIS A 564 -17.41 9.33 17.47
N ILE A 565 -17.02 8.06 17.57
CA ILE A 565 -17.51 7.08 18.54
C ILE A 565 -16.54 6.99 19.70
N LYS A 566 -17.05 6.91 20.93
CA LYS A 566 -16.20 6.64 22.09
C LYS A 566 -15.88 5.14 22.18
N PHE A 567 -14.60 4.79 22.11
CA PHE A 567 -14.15 3.41 22.30
C PHE A 567 -13.37 3.23 23.61
N THR A 568 -13.72 2.21 24.38
CA THR A 568 -13.05 1.85 25.64
C THR A 568 -12.55 0.41 25.57
N ASN A 569 -11.30 0.16 25.95
CA ASN A 569 -10.74 -1.18 26.11
C ASN A 569 -10.69 -1.54 27.60
N SER A 570 -11.53 -2.49 28.01
CA SER A 570 -11.55 -3.03 29.37
C SER A 570 -10.93 -4.41 29.50
N SER A 571 -10.32 -4.96 28.44
CA SER A 571 -9.63 -6.25 28.46
C SER A 571 -8.38 -6.17 29.33
N GLN A 572 -8.50 -6.48 30.62
CA GLN A 572 -7.55 -6.06 31.67
C GLN A 572 -6.10 -6.59 31.54
N VAL A 573 -5.89 -7.60 30.70
CA VAL A 573 -4.58 -8.22 30.44
C VAL A 573 -4.29 -8.39 28.95
N GLY A 574 -5.16 -7.86 28.08
CA GLY A 574 -5.03 -7.92 26.63
C GLY A 574 -4.05 -6.89 26.07
N ALA A 575 -3.80 -6.98 24.77
CA ALA A 575 -3.06 -6.00 24.01
C ALA A 575 -3.70 -4.61 24.12
N LYS A 576 -2.89 -3.56 24.04
CA LYS A 576 -3.41 -2.23 23.77
C LYS A 576 -4.04 -2.20 22.38
N ILE A 577 -5.16 -1.49 22.28
CA ILE A 577 -5.87 -1.26 21.03
C ILE A 577 -5.82 0.24 20.77
N LYS A 578 -5.18 0.67 19.68
CA LYS A 578 -5.15 2.09 19.28
C LYS A 578 -6.58 2.60 19.09
N HIS A 579 -6.76 3.91 19.29
CA HIS A 579 -8.06 4.60 19.24
C HIS A 579 -9.06 4.15 20.32
N THR A 580 -8.57 3.53 21.41
CA THR A 580 -9.36 3.23 22.61
C THR A 580 -8.76 3.89 23.85
N GLU A 581 -9.60 4.20 24.82
CA GLU A 581 -9.17 4.54 26.18
C GLU A 581 -9.19 3.27 27.05
N TRP A 582 -8.12 3.02 27.80
CA TRP A 582 -8.14 1.94 28.79
C TRP A 582 -8.95 2.37 30.01
N GLU A 583 -9.94 1.56 30.40
CA GLU A 583 -10.66 1.69 31.67
C GLU A 583 -10.94 0.29 32.24
N SER A 584 -10.86 0.10 33.56
CA SER A 584 -11.30 -1.16 34.17
C SER A 584 -12.81 -1.35 34.03
N MET A 585 -13.29 -2.60 33.99
CA MET A 585 -14.71 -2.88 33.85
C MET A 585 -15.53 -2.32 35.04
N GLU A 586 -14.95 -2.21 36.24
CA GLU A 586 -15.59 -1.53 37.38
C GLU A 586 -15.76 -0.03 37.15
N SER A 587 -14.79 0.62 36.47
CA SER A 587 -14.90 2.02 36.08
C SER A 587 -16.03 2.22 35.07
N VAL A 588 -16.06 1.35 34.05
CA VAL A 588 -17.13 1.34 33.03
C VAL A 588 -18.50 1.18 33.70
N LEU A 589 -18.67 0.22 34.61
CA LEU A 589 -19.93 0.01 35.32
C LEU A 589 -20.35 1.24 36.14
N ARG A 590 -19.43 1.91 36.84
CA ARG A 590 -19.75 3.15 37.57
C ARG A 590 -20.20 4.27 36.62
N ARG A 591 -19.57 4.35 35.45
CA ARG A 591 -19.83 5.39 34.46
C ARG A 591 -21.15 5.18 33.71
N LEU A 592 -21.48 3.93 33.38
CA LEU A 592 -22.70 3.57 32.64
C LEU A 592 -23.91 3.26 33.53
N GLY A 593 -23.70 2.98 34.82
CA GLY A 593 -24.74 2.54 35.76
C GLY A 593 -25.88 3.53 36.03
N GLY A 594 -25.78 4.77 35.53
CA GLY A 594 -26.82 5.80 35.67
C GLY A 594 -28.01 5.64 34.72
N GLU A 595 -27.82 5.00 33.56
CA GLU A 595 -28.84 4.85 32.52
C GLU A 595 -29.34 3.41 32.46
N LYS A 596 -30.65 3.19 32.61
CA LYS A 596 -31.22 1.84 32.51
C LYS A 596 -31.58 1.50 31.07
N LEU A 597 -31.10 0.35 30.61
CA LEU A 597 -31.50 -0.27 29.37
C LEU A 597 -32.70 -1.21 29.65
N PRO A 598 -33.85 -1.02 28.99
CA PRO A 598 -34.95 -1.98 29.08
C PRO A 598 -34.50 -3.36 28.58
N SER A 599 -34.86 -4.42 29.30
CA SER A 599 -34.42 -5.79 29.01
C SER A 599 -34.91 -6.32 27.65
N ASP A 600 -35.99 -5.75 27.12
CA ASP A 600 -36.60 -6.08 25.83
C ASP A 600 -36.26 -5.07 24.71
N ALA A 601 -35.40 -4.07 24.98
CA ALA A 601 -35.14 -2.96 24.05
C ALA A 601 -34.68 -3.43 22.66
N PHE A 602 -33.80 -4.42 22.61
CA PHE A 602 -33.29 -4.96 21.35
C PHE A 602 -34.37 -5.74 20.58
N ASP A 603 -35.09 -6.63 21.26
CA ASP A 603 -36.20 -7.41 20.67
C ASP A 603 -37.30 -6.49 20.15
N LYS A 604 -37.65 -5.43 20.89
CA LYS A 604 -38.61 -4.43 20.48
C LYS A 604 -38.16 -3.69 19.22
N ALA A 605 -36.91 -3.21 19.18
CA ALA A 605 -36.37 -2.53 18.01
C ALA A 605 -36.39 -3.43 16.76
N MET A 606 -36.05 -4.73 16.91
CA MET A 606 -36.16 -5.70 15.83
C MET A 606 -37.61 -5.86 15.34
N GLN A 607 -38.56 -6.07 16.26
CA GLN A 607 -39.97 -6.23 15.91
C GLN A 607 -40.55 -4.98 15.23
N GLU A 608 -40.16 -3.80 15.68
CA GLU A 608 -40.66 -2.54 15.12
C GLU A 608 -40.10 -2.23 13.74
N HIS A 609 -38.83 -2.58 13.45
CA HIS A 609 -38.11 -2.06 12.29
C HIS A 609 -37.62 -3.09 11.28
N LEU A 610 -37.42 -4.35 11.67
CA LEU A 610 -36.99 -5.37 10.72
C LEU A 610 -38.20 -5.91 9.96
N ARG A 611 -38.08 -5.97 8.64
CA ARG A 611 -39.09 -6.54 7.74
C ARG A 611 -38.39 -7.48 6.76
N PRO A 612 -38.90 -8.71 6.56
CA PRO A 612 -38.45 -9.54 5.45
C PRO A 612 -38.63 -8.82 4.12
N TYR A 613 -37.91 -9.26 3.09
CA TYR A 613 -38.09 -8.75 1.73
C TYR A 613 -39.53 -8.95 1.25
N ASP A 614 -40.02 -8.02 0.43
CA ASP A 614 -41.33 -8.15 -0.20
C ASP A 614 -41.35 -9.30 -1.24
N ALA A 615 -42.55 -9.71 -1.66
CA ALA A 615 -42.73 -10.81 -2.60
C ALA A 615 -42.03 -10.57 -3.95
N LYS A 616 -41.95 -9.31 -4.39
CA LYS A 616 -41.30 -8.94 -5.66
C LYS A 616 -39.80 -9.16 -5.58
N ARG A 617 -39.13 -8.66 -4.53
CA ARG A 617 -37.71 -8.85 -4.31
C ARG A 617 -37.38 -10.33 -4.09
N LYS A 618 -38.20 -11.06 -3.33
CA LYS A 618 -38.05 -12.53 -3.19
C LYS A 618 -38.12 -13.25 -4.54
N SER A 619 -39.07 -12.91 -5.39
CA SER A 619 -39.17 -13.49 -6.75
C SER A 619 -37.94 -13.18 -7.59
N VAL A 620 -37.40 -11.96 -7.54
CA VAL A 620 -36.15 -11.61 -8.26
C VAL A 620 -34.95 -12.40 -7.75
N ILE A 621 -34.83 -12.57 -6.43
CA ILE A 621 -33.75 -13.36 -5.80
C ILE A 621 -33.82 -14.80 -6.30
N TYR A 622 -35.01 -15.40 -6.22
CA TYR A 622 -35.25 -16.76 -6.67
C TYR A 622 -34.97 -16.93 -8.17
N ASP A 623 -35.46 -16.01 -9.01
CA ASP A 623 -35.21 -16.00 -10.46
C ASP A 623 -33.72 -15.95 -10.80
N ARG A 624 -32.92 -15.15 -10.07
CA ARG A 624 -31.46 -15.10 -10.24
C ARG A 624 -30.83 -16.43 -9.86
N LEU A 625 -31.27 -17.04 -8.76
CA LEU A 625 -30.76 -18.34 -8.31
C LEU A 625 -31.01 -19.44 -9.36
N ILE A 626 -32.23 -19.56 -9.88
CA ILE A 626 -32.60 -20.63 -10.84
C ILE A 626 -32.01 -20.43 -12.25
N ARG A 627 -31.53 -19.22 -12.60
CA ARG A 627 -30.81 -18.95 -13.86
C ARG A 627 -29.33 -19.33 -13.81
N THR A 628 -28.77 -19.43 -12.60
CA THR A 628 -27.35 -19.75 -12.38
C THR A 628 -26.89 -21.03 -13.10
N PRO A 629 -27.67 -22.13 -13.15
CA PRO A 629 -27.32 -23.32 -13.92
C PRO A 629 -27.09 -23.08 -15.41
N ASP A 630 -27.91 -22.22 -16.04
CA ASP A 630 -27.79 -21.90 -17.47
C ASP A 630 -26.52 -21.09 -17.76
N GLU A 631 -26.17 -20.15 -16.86
CA GLU A 631 -24.92 -19.39 -16.96
C GLU A 631 -23.70 -20.33 -16.83
N LEU A 632 -23.72 -21.28 -15.88
CA LEU A 632 -22.66 -22.28 -15.72
C LEU A 632 -22.53 -23.18 -16.96
N GLU A 633 -23.64 -23.57 -17.58
CA GLU A 633 -23.63 -24.37 -18.81
C GLU A 633 -23.08 -23.57 -20.01
N HIS A 634 -23.43 -22.28 -20.10
CA HIS A 634 -22.87 -21.38 -21.11
C HIS A 634 -21.35 -21.25 -20.97
N ILE A 635 -20.84 -21.04 -19.75
CA ILE A 635 -19.40 -20.99 -19.46
C ILE A 635 -18.74 -22.31 -19.89
N GLU A 636 -19.29 -23.46 -19.47
CA GLU A 636 -18.72 -24.77 -19.80
C GLU A 636 -18.60 -24.99 -21.31
N THR A 637 -19.71 -24.75 -22.03
CA THR A 637 -19.77 -24.95 -23.48
C THR A 637 -18.79 -24.04 -24.21
N THR A 638 -18.64 -22.80 -23.75
CA THR A 638 -17.74 -21.82 -24.35
C THR A 638 -16.28 -22.16 -24.09
N LEU A 639 -15.92 -22.53 -22.86
CA LEU A 639 -14.55 -22.97 -22.52
C LEU A 639 -14.14 -24.24 -23.27
N ARG A 640 -15.06 -25.19 -23.46
CA ARG A 640 -14.80 -26.38 -24.30
C ARG A 640 -14.52 -26.02 -25.76
N LYS A 641 -15.06 -24.92 -26.30
CA LYS A 641 -14.73 -24.43 -27.65
C LYS A 641 -13.38 -23.72 -27.67
N ILE A 642 -13.10 -22.89 -26.66
CA ILE A 642 -11.81 -22.20 -26.48
C ILE A 642 -10.67 -23.23 -26.42
N ASP A 643 -10.79 -24.25 -25.57
CA ASP A 643 -9.76 -25.30 -25.41
C ASP A 643 -9.44 -26.05 -26.72
N ARG A 644 -10.46 -26.30 -27.56
CA ARG A 644 -10.23 -26.92 -28.89
C ARG A 644 -9.43 -26.00 -29.81
N LYS A 645 -9.72 -24.69 -29.80
CA LYS A 645 -8.99 -23.72 -30.63
C LYS A 645 -7.57 -23.50 -30.10
N LEU A 646 -7.39 -23.41 -28.78
CA LEU A 646 -6.06 -23.29 -28.14
C LEU A 646 -5.13 -24.42 -28.57
N ARG A 647 -5.60 -25.68 -28.53
CA ARG A 647 -4.80 -26.85 -28.96
C ARG A 647 -4.32 -26.78 -30.42
N ALA A 648 -4.97 -26.00 -31.28
CA ALA A 648 -4.57 -25.83 -32.67
C ALA A 648 -3.51 -24.73 -32.89
N LEU A 649 -3.38 -23.77 -31.96
CA LEU A 649 -2.54 -22.57 -32.16
C LEU A 649 -1.05 -22.89 -32.40
N PRO A 650 -0.37 -23.79 -31.64
CA PRO A 650 1.06 -24.03 -31.85
C PRO A 650 1.41 -24.59 -33.24
N ALA A 651 0.47 -25.36 -33.83
CA ALA A 651 0.63 -25.86 -35.20
C ALA A 651 0.30 -24.78 -36.24
N LEU A 652 -0.76 -23.99 -36.01
CA LEU A 652 -1.18 -22.92 -36.91
C LEU A 652 -0.17 -21.78 -36.96
N SER A 653 0.49 -21.44 -35.87
CA SER A 653 1.46 -20.35 -35.81
C SER A 653 2.65 -20.59 -36.75
N ARG A 654 3.03 -21.86 -36.96
CA ARG A 654 4.13 -22.27 -37.84
C ARG A 654 3.70 -22.46 -39.30
N VAL A 655 2.48 -22.95 -39.54
CA VAL A 655 2.06 -23.41 -40.88
C VAL A 655 1.06 -22.45 -41.55
N LYS A 656 0.23 -21.75 -40.78
CA LYS A 656 -0.84 -20.85 -41.28
C LYS A 656 -0.99 -19.59 -40.39
N PRO A 657 -0.05 -18.63 -40.46
CA PRO A 657 -0.02 -17.46 -39.57
C PRO A 657 -1.32 -16.63 -39.53
N GLN A 658 -1.90 -16.33 -40.69
CA GLN A 658 -3.15 -15.57 -40.77
C GLN A 658 -4.32 -16.30 -40.11
N LYS A 659 -4.38 -17.63 -40.25
CA LYS A 659 -5.40 -18.44 -39.57
C LYS A 659 -5.15 -18.47 -38.07
N CYS A 660 -3.89 -18.60 -37.62
CA CYS A 660 -3.54 -18.54 -36.20
C CYS A 660 -4.02 -17.23 -35.57
N HIS A 661 -3.74 -16.09 -36.20
CA HIS A 661 -4.17 -14.79 -35.71
C HIS A 661 -5.70 -14.66 -35.61
N LYS A 662 -6.43 -15.13 -36.64
CA LYS A 662 -7.90 -15.17 -36.60
C LYS A 662 -8.44 -16.04 -35.45
N GLU A 663 -7.85 -17.21 -35.23
CA GLU A 663 -8.26 -18.09 -34.13
C GLU A 663 -8.00 -17.46 -32.76
N MET A 664 -6.91 -16.69 -32.60
CA MET A 664 -6.64 -15.94 -31.35
C MET A 664 -7.72 -14.88 -31.10
N ILE A 665 -8.09 -14.08 -32.12
CA ILE A 665 -9.19 -13.10 -32.01
C ILE A 665 -10.51 -13.80 -31.65
N ASP A 666 -10.84 -14.90 -32.32
CA ASP A 666 -12.06 -15.67 -32.02
C ASP A 666 -12.06 -16.15 -30.56
N ILE A 667 -10.91 -16.57 -30.04
CA ILE A 667 -10.78 -17.00 -28.65
C ILE A 667 -10.96 -15.81 -27.70
N GLU A 668 -10.35 -14.66 -27.96
CA GLU A 668 -10.52 -13.44 -27.14
C GLU A 668 -11.99 -13.03 -27.06
N VAL A 669 -12.72 -13.06 -28.18
CA VAL A 669 -14.16 -12.76 -28.22
C VAL A 669 -14.96 -13.76 -27.37
N MET A 670 -14.68 -15.05 -27.50
CA MET A 670 -15.35 -16.07 -26.69
C MET A 670 -14.99 -15.96 -25.20
N TRP A 671 -13.73 -15.70 -24.88
CA TRP A 671 -13.29 -15.47 -23.50
C TRP A 671 -13.99 -14.25 -22.91
N GLY A 672 -14.15 -13.19 -23.71
CA GLY A 672 -15.00 -12.03 -23.40
C GLY A 672 -16.39 -12.46 -22.93
N THR A 673 -17.07 -13.35 -23.66
CA THR A 673 -18.41 -13.83 -23.25
C THR A 673 -18.41 -14.60 -21.92
N VAL A 674 -17.31 -15.25 -21.54
CA VAL A 674 -17.17 -15.93 -20.25
C VAL A 674 -16.98 -14.93 -19.12
N VAL A 675 -16.00 -14.02 -19.24
CA VAL A 675 -15.64 -13.10 -18.15
C VAL A 675 -16.70 -12.04 -17.85
N HIS A 676 -17.60 -11.77 -18.82
CA HIS A 676 -18.73 -10.84 -18.63
C HIS A 676 -19.99 -11.52 -18.06
N THR A 677 -19.96 -12.83 -17.79
CA THR A 677 -21.07 -13.48 -17.06
C THR A 677 -21.06 -13.07 -15.59
N LYS A 678 -22.23 -13.03 -14.96
CA LYS A 678 -22.32 -12.68 -13.54
C LYS A 678 -21.70 -13.76 -12.67
N VAL A 679 -21.93 -15.03 -12.99
CA VAL A 679 -21.28 -16.17 -12.33
C VAL A 679 -19.75 -16.05 -12.32
N PHE A 680 -19.13 -15.58 -13.40
CA PHE A 680 -17.69 -15.38 -13.41
C PHE A 680 -17.25 -14.32 -12.38
N GLU A 681 -17.94 -13.17 -12.37
CA GLU A 681 -17.67 -12.04 -11.47
C GLU A 681 -17.82 -12.44 -9.99
N TYR A 682 -18.93 -13.06 -9.59
CA TYR A 682 -19.22 -13.29 -8.17
C TYR A 682 -18.78 -14.64 -7.62
N ALA A 683 -18.71 -15.69 -8.45
CA ALA A 683 -18.44 -17.05 -7.99
C ALA A 683 -17.02 -17.50 -8.34
N LEU A 684 -16.64 -17.47 -9.63
CA LEU A 684 -15.31 -17.91 -10.06
C LEU A 684 -14.22 -16.98 -9.51
N GLY A 685 -14.48 -15.68 -9.41
CA GLY A 685 -13.63 -14.71 -8.70
C GLY A 685 -13.26 -15.13 -7.28
N ALA A 686 -14.19 -15.74 -6.56
CA ALA A 686 -13.99 -16.17 -5.18
C ALA A 686 -13.39 -17.58 -5.07
N THR A 687 -13.76 -18.51 -5.95
CA THR A 687 -13.32 -19.91 -5.87
C THR A 687 -11.98 -20.18 -6.55
N LEU A 688 -11.61 -19.35 -7.53
CA LEU A 688 -10.38 -19.45 -8.33
C LEU A 688 -9.58 -18.14 -8.28
N SER A 689 -9.57 -17.49 -7.12
CA SER A 689 -8.97 -16.16 -6.95
C SER A 689 -7.48 -16.13 -7.29
N ASN A 690 -6.76 -17.23 -7.07
CA ASN A 690 -5.33 -17.32 -7.39
C ASN A 690 -5.08 -17.51 -8.88
N GLU A 691 -5.88 -18.35 -9.53
CA GLU A 691 -5.79 -18.63 -10.96
C GLU A 691 -6.15 -17.39 -11.77
N ILE A 692 -7.20 -16.66 -11.36
CA ILE A 692 -7.58 -15.38 -11.97
C ILE A 692 -6.47 -14.35 -11.78
N ARG A 693 -5.91 -14.23 -10.58
CA ARG A 693 -4.76 -13.34 -10.33
C ARG A 693 -3.55 -13.69 -11.18
N ASN A 694 -3.26 -14.97 -11.36
CA ASN A 694 -2.18 -15.42 -12.24
C ASN A 694 -2.48 -15.06 -13.70
N PHE A 695 -3.72 -15.23 -14.14
CA PHE A 695 -4.16 -14.82 -15.48
C PHE A 695 -4.00 -13.30 -15.70
N ASP A 696 -4.53 -12.47 -14.80
CA ASP A 696 -4.46 -11.01 -14.89
C ASP A 696 -3.02 -10.49 -14.90
N ARG A 697 -2.12 -11.18 -14.17
CA ARG A 697 -0.69 -10.87 -14.17
C ARG A 697 -0.03 -11.28 -15.49
N ASP A 698 -0.23 -12.52 -15.92
CA ASP A 698 0.54 -13.13 -17.01
C ASP A 698 0.00 -12.71 -18.41
N VAL A 699 -1.23 -12.18 -18.49
CA VAL A 699 -1.82 -11.69 -19.75
C VAL A 699 -1.05 -10.50 -20.34
N LYS A 700 -0.37 -9.70 -19.51
CA LYS A 700 0.45 -8.57 -19.98
C LYS A 700 1.58 -9.04 -20.91
N GLU A 701 2.27 -10.12 -20.55
CA GLU A 701 3.33 -10.71 -21.37
C GLU A 701 2.78 -11.21 -22.72
N VAL A 702 1.55 -11.76 -22.72
CA VAL A 702 0.87 -12.22 -23.94
C VAL A 702 0.58 -11.04 -24.88
N VAL A 703 0.14 -9.91 -24.33
CA VAL A 703 -0.17 -8.70 -25.11
C VAL A 703 1.09 -8.12 -25.75
N GLU A 704 2.17 -8.01 -24.97
CA GLU A 704 3.45 -7.42 -25.39
C GLU A 704 4.25 -8.27 -26.37
N GLU A 705 4.07 -9.61 -26.39
CA GLU A 705 4.81 -10.48 -27.30
C GLU A 705 4.40 -10.29 -28.77
N ILE A 706 5.41 -10.04 -29.61
CA ILE A 706 5.26 -9.71 -31.04
C ILE A 706 5.50 -10.94 -31.92
N ASN A 707 6.35 -11.87 -31.48
CA ASN A 707 6.63 -13.11 -32.21
C ASN A 707 5.41 -14.04 -32.16
N LEU A 708 4.75 -14.25 -33.31
CA LEU A 708 3.51 -15.02 -33.38
C LEU A 708 3.60 -16.45 -32.80
N VAL A 709 4.74 -17.14 -32.98
CA VAL A 709 4.90 -18.52 -32.47
C VAL A 709 4.97 -18.48 -30.95
N ARG A 710 5.80 -17.60 -30.38
CA ARG A 710 5.91 -17.44 -28.94
C ARG A 710 4.63 -16.88 -28.33
N LYS A 711 3.96 -15.93 -29.00
CA LYS A 711 2.66 -15.40 -28.60
C LYS A 711 1.61 -16.50 -28.53
N ALA A 712 1.55 -17.39 -29.53
CA ALA A 712 0.63 -18.54 -29.52
C ALA A 712 0.92 -19.51 -28.36
N ASP A 713 2.20 -19.79 -28.08
CA ASP A 713 2.59 -20.65 -26.96
C ASP A 713 2.22 -20.01 -25.60
N LEU A 714 2.50 -18.72 -25.41
CA LEU A 714 2.12 -17.95 -24.22
C LEU A 714 0.59 -17.88 -24.06
N PHE A 715 -0.14 -17.66 -25.15
CA PHE A 715 -1.61 -17.63 -25.15
C PHE A 715 -2.19 -18.97 -24.68
N CYS A 716 -1.63 -20.10 -25.14
CA CYS A 716 -1.99 -21.44 -24.65
C CYS A 716 -1.62 -21.66 -23.18
N GLN A 717 -0.46 -21.16 -22.74
CA GLN A 717 -0.01 -21.30 -21.36
C GLN A 717 -0.91 -20.51 -20.39
N VAL A 718 -1.18 -19.24 -20.70
CA VAL A 718 -1.92 -18.33 -19.81
C VAL A 718 -3.42 -18.63 -19.84
N LEU A 719 -4.05 -18.60 -21.01
CA LEU A 719 -5.49 -18.81 -21.12
C LEU A 719 -5.88 -20.28 -20.92
N GLY A 720 -5.03 -21.22 -21.36
CA GLY A 720 -5.27 -22.65 -21.16
C GLY A 720 -5.26 -23.05 -19.68
N ALA A 721 -4.39 -22.45 -18.87
CA ALA A 721 -4.32 -22.72 -17.43
C ALA A 721 -5.62 -22.32 -16.71
N ILE A 722 -6.08 -21.07 -16.89
CA ILE A 722 -7.33 -20.61 -16.25
C ILE A 722 -8.56 -21.34 -16.81
N SER A 723 -8.61 -21.59 -18.13
CA SER A 723 -9.71 -22.34 -18.74
C SER A 723 -9.83 -23.74 -18.16
N LYS A 724 -8.70 -24.43 -17.95
CA LYS A 724 -8.67 -25.76 -17.33
C LYS A 724 -9.18 -25.72 -15.90
N ALA A 725 -8.67 -24.78 -15.09
CA ALA A 725 -9.07 -24.63 -13.70
C ALA A 725 -10.59 -24.39 -13.55
N ILE A 726 -11.17 -23.53 -14.40
CA ILE A 726 -12.62 -23.28 -14.40
C ILE A 726 -13.38 -24.56 -14.75
N VAL A 727 -13.00 -25.25 -15.84
CA VAL A 727 -13.68 -26.48 -16.27
C VAL A 727 -13.64 -27.57 -15.18
N GLU A 728 -12.54 -27.70 -14.46
CA GLU A 728 -12.40 -28.64 -13.34
C GLU A 728 -13.28 -28.27 -12.13
N MET A 729 -13.53 -26.97 -11.91
CA MET A 729 -14.35 -26.46 -10.80
C MET A 729 -15.87 -26.53 -11.07
N LEU A 730 -16.28 -26.43 -12.34
CA LEU A 730 -17.70 -26.36 -12.73
C LEU A 730 -18.59 -27.49 -12.19
N PRO A 731 -18.20 -28.78 -12.18
CA PRO A 731 -19.04 -29.85 -11.63
C PRO A 731 -19.39 -29.63 -10.15
N THR A 732 -18.40 -29.22 -9.34
CA THR A 732 -18.60 -28.91 -7.93
C THR A 732 -19.55 -27.73 -7.76
N MET A 733 -19.36 -26.66 -8.53
CA MET A 733 -20.24 -25.49 -8.49
C MET A 733 -21.68 -25.81 -8.89
N LYS A 734 -21.86 -26.60 -9.95
CA LYS A 734 -23.20 -27.07 -10.39
C LYS A 734 -23.89 -27.86 -9.29
N GLY A 735 -23.18 -28.74 -8.58
CA GLY A 735 -23.71 -29.47 -7.43
C GLY A 735 -24.14 -28.55 -6.29
N ILE A 736 -23.33 -27.53 -5.97
CA ILE A 736 -23.65 -26.53 -4.94
C ILE A 736 -24.91 -25.73 -5.33
N VAL A 737 -25.01 -25.27 -6.58
CA VAL A 737 -26.15 -24.49 -7.05
C VAL A 737 -27.43 -25.32 -7.04
N ALA A 738 -27.37 -26.58 -7.49
CA ALA A 738 -28.51 -27.49 -7.44
C ALA A 738 -29.02 -27.70 -6.01
N GLU A 739 -28.11 -27.89 -5.05
CA GLU A 739 -28.47 -28.03 -3.64
C GLU A 739 -29.02 -26.72 -3.05
N SER A 740 -28.47 -25.56 -3.44
CA SER A 740 -28.98 -24.25 -3.04
C SER A 740 -30.43 -24.02 -3.51
N ILE A 741 -30.74 -24.37 -4.77
CA ILE A 741 -32.11 -24.32 -5.31
C ILE A 741 -33.01 -25.24 -4.49
N ARG A 742 -32.60 -26.50 -4.28
CA ARG A 742 -33.37 -27.48 -3.49
C ARG A 742 -33.68 -26.98 -2.07
N ARG A 743 -32.67 -26.45 -1.35
CA ARG A 743 -32.84 -25.88 0.00
C ARG A 743 -33.77 -24.67 -0.01
N THR A 744 -33.69 -23.85 -1.06
CA THR A 744 -34.57 -22.68 -1.20
C THR A 744 -36.00 -23.11 -1.47
N ASP A 745 -36.23 -24.09 -2.34
CA ASP A 745 -37.57 -24.64 -2.63
C ASP A 745 -38.26 -25.21 -1.38
N GLU A 746 -37.51 -25.83 -0.46
CA GLU A 746 -38.07 -26.35 0.81
C GLU A 746 -38.57 -25.24 1.76
N GLN A 747 -38.01 -24.04 1.67
CA GLN A 747 -38.32 -22.90 2.54
C GLN A 747 -39.13 -21.80 1.83
N TYR A 748 -39.22 -21.85 0.51
CA TYR A 748 -39.91 -20.87 -0.30
C TYR A 748 -41.40 -21.25 -0.42
N VAL A 749 -42.25 -20.49 0.25
CA VAL A 749 -43.71 -20.53 0.01
C VAL A 749 -44.00 -19.49 -1.08
N PRO A 750 -44.41 -19.89 -2.31
CA PRO A 750 -44.84 -18.93 -3.30
C PRO A 750 -46.02 -18.14 -2.75
N GLY A 751 -45.86 -16.82 -2.68
CA GLY A 751 -46.89 -15.89 -2.20
C GLY A 751 -48.06 -15.74 -3.15
#